data_AF-A0A816J597-F1
#
_entry.id   AF-A0A816J597-F1
#
_cell.length_a   1.000
_cell.length_b   1.000
_cell.length_c   1.000
_cell.angle_alpha   90.00
_cell.angle_beta   90.00
_cell.angle_gamma   90.00
#
_symmetry.space_group_name_H-M   'P 1'
#
loop_
_entity.id
_entity.type
_entity.pdbx_description
1 polymer ?
#
loop_
_entity_poly.entity_id
_entity_poly.type
_entity_poly.pdbx_seq_one_letter_code
_entity_poly.pdbx_strand_id
1 'polypeptide(L)'
;MISATEKPQEVIISQSVRERNCEDRISALPDDLLVKILLFVPTKDIVTTMILSKRWRTIWTEVPRLEYEDIMSNTNSEQKSVWWFLEKSLQLHKAPILESLCIQLKEICPTNVDVAKLVAQAVDRSLRRLLFHLSWLAKPTSMPNRLYTCETLTELELFNKIILDVPPSVCLPSLAKLFLFCVVYKDDVSLVRLLSNCPVLRILLVIRSEEDGNVKKYTVKVPSLEEFTYLYKRPLSLAENTRSLVLDCPALTKLSINDHSGDSCSIGNMPSIVRAELSTFCYPDKKIVRHISSATSLSLTLTEELVVLCRPDNFSQLVDLTITPCDSGWLEQLMLMLKSNHELKSLAIKSGHVEDINKTHLRDLMSDAHRCESMMLEFEGLLLDYSRQRATVETMDKLLNLAKAAQLSEKISRMFNGEHINSTENRSVLHVALRAPKDAFIKADGKNVVPEVWNVLDKIKDFSEKIRSGSWVGATGKPLKDVIAIGIGGSFLGPLFVHTALQTDPEAAECAKGRQLRFLANIDPVDVARNISGLNPETTLVVVVSKTFTTAETMLNARTLRNWITTALGAQAVAKHMVAVSTNLALVEKFGIDPNNAFAFWDWVGGRYSVCSAVGVLPLSLQYGFSVVEKFLKGASSIDKHFQSTPFEKNIPVLLGLLSVWNVSFLGYPARAILPYSQALEKFAPHIQQVSMESNGKGVSIDGLPLPFETGEIDFGEPGTNGQHSFYQLIHQGRVIPCDFIGTVKSQQPVYLEGEVVSNHDELMSNFFAQPDALAYGKTPEQLQKENVSENLIPHKTFSGNRPSLSLLLPELSAYNVGQLLAIYEHRVAVQGFVWGINSFDQWGVELGKVLATQVRKQLHSSRTQGAAPEGFNYSTTTLLKRYLETSPEPKM
;
A
#
# COMPACT_ATOMS: atom_id res chain seq x y z
N MET A 1 -23.12 -42.39 42.33
CA MET A 1 -23.54 -42.69 43.72
C MET A 1 -23.68 -41.36 44.45
N ILE A 2 -24.88 -41.14 45.03
CA ILE A 2 -25.25 -40.10 46.04
C ILE A 2 -25.40 -38.68 45.44
N SER A 3 -26.59 -38.12 45.11
CA SER A 3 -27.80 -37.78 45.91
C SER A 3 -27.51 -36.74 46.99
N ALA A 4 -28.25 -35.68 47.31
CA ALA A 4 -29.41 -34.95 46.77
C ALA A 4 -29.51 -33.64 47.58
N THR A 5 -30.25 -32.64 47.04
CA THR A 5 -31.19 -31.70 47.72
C THR A 5 -30.83 -31.04 49.06
N GLU A 6 -30.93 -29.70 49.14
CA GLU A 6 -32.02 -28.98 49.84
C GLU A 6 -31.84 -27.44 49.80
N LYS A 7 -32.97 -26.71 49.72
CA LYS A 7 -33.12 -25.25 49.87
C LYS A 7 -33.26 -24.88 51.38
N PRO A 8 -33.67 -23.66 51.75
CA PRO A 8 -32.82 -22.54 52.19
C PRO A 8 -32.99 -22.23 53.70
N GLN A 9 -31.97 -21.69 54.36
CA GLN A 9 -32.13 -21.12 55.71
C GLN A 9 -31.72 -19.64 55.75
N GLU A 10 -32.64 -18.85 56.30
CA GLU A 10 -32.43 -17.47 56.75
C GLU A 10 -31.21 -17.38 57.68
N VAL A 11 -30.38 -16.36 57.46
CA VAL A 11 -29.34 -15.98 58.41
C VAL A 11 -29.60 -14.56 58.88
N ILE A 12 -29.87 -14.50 60.17
CA ILE A 12 -29.92 -13.36 61.09
C ILE A 12 -28.72 -12.43 60.87
N ILE A 13 -28.98 -11.16 60.55
CA ILE A 13 -27.93 -10.13 60.54
C ILE A 13 -27.82 -9.55 61.95
N SER A 14 -26.71 -9.88 62.60
CA SER A 14 -26.27 -9.32 63.87
C SER A 14 -25.85 -7.86 63.73
N GLN A 15 -26.25 -7.04 64.71
CA GLN A 15 -25.78 -5.68 64.92
C GLN A 15 -24.26 -5.65 65.08
N SER A 16 -23.54 -5.05 64.13
CA SER A 16 -22.26 -4.37 64.37
C SER A 16 -21.80 -3.57 63.14
N VAL A 17 -22.57 -2.55 62.72
CA VAL A 17 -22.00 -1.48 61.89
C VAL A 17 -21.58 -0.36 62.83
N ARG A 18 -20.27 -0.33 63.13
CA ARG A 18 -19.58 0.83 63.72
C ARG A 18 -19.95 2.08 62.91
N GLU A 19 -20.48 3.10 63.58
CA GLU A 19 -20.48 4.47 63.06
C GLU A 19 -19.04 4.85 62.73
N ARG A 20 -18.68 4.80 61.44
CA ARG A 20 -17.56 5.60 60.95
C ARG A 20 -18.10 7.02 60.89
N ASN A 21 -17.62 7.88 61.79
CA ASN A 21 -17.63 9.32 61.55
C ASN A 21 -16.85 9.58 60.25
N CYS A 22 -17.54 9.56 59.11
CA CYS A 22 -17.02 10.07 57.87
C CYS A 22 -16.91 11.59 58.04
N GLU A 23 -15.72 12.09 58.35
CA GLU A 23 -15.44 13.52 58.26
C GLU A 23 -15.76 13.98 56.84
N ASP A 24 -16.74 14.88 56.71
CA ASP A 24 -17.03 15.57 55.46
C ASP A 24 -15.95 16.61 55.17
N ARG A 25 -14.81 16.11 54.69
CA ARG A 25 -13.65 16.93 54.33
C ARG A 25 -13.89 17.77 53.07
N ILE A 26 -14.84 17.38 52.24
CA ILE A 26 -15.19 18.12 51.02
C ILE A 26 -15.95 19.39 51.41
N SER A 27 -16.97 19.29 52.27
CA SER A 27 -17.69 20.47 52.77
C SER A 27 -16.83 21.41 53.62
N ALA A 28 -15.61 21.02 54.00
CA ALA A 28 -14.65 21.89 54.69
C ALA A 28 -13.81 22.76 53.73
N LEU A 29 -13.82 22.48 52.42
CA LEU A 29 -13.06 23.26 51.44
C LEU A 29 -13.65 24.68 51.27
N PRO A 30 -12.81 25.67 50.91
CA PRO A 30 -13.25 26.98 50.42
C PRO A 30 -14.19 26.92 49.20
N ASP A 31 -15.11 27.88 49.07
CA ASP A 31 -16.14 27.88 48.02
C ASP A 31 -15.55 27.92 46.59
N ASP A 32 -14.40 28.57 46.39
CA ASP A 32 -13.71 28.63 45.10
C ASP A 32 -13.15 27.26 44.65
N LEU A 33 -12.68 26.44 45.59
CA LEU A 33 -12.28 25.07 45.32
C LEU A 33 -13.49 24.17 45.06
N LEU A 34 -14.60 24.38 45.77
CA LEU A 34 -15.84 23.65 45.54
C LEU A 34 -16.42 23.94 44.15
N VAL A 35 -16.43 25.20 43.73
CA VAL A 35 -16.82 25.58 42.36
C VAL A 35 -15.93 24.92 41.33
N LYS A 36 -14.60 24.87 41.54
CA LYS A 36 -13.67 24.16 40.64
C LYS A 36 -13.92 22.66 40.56
N ILE A 37 -14.28 22.02 41.67
CA ILE A 37 -14.64 20.59 41.70
C ILE A 37 -15.94 20.37 40.92
N LEU A 38 -16.94 21.22 41.14
CA LEU A 38 -18.24 21.13 40.45
C LEU A 38 -18.12 21.28 38.94
N LEU A 39 -17.10 21.98 38.42
CA LEU A 39 -16.86 22.07 36.97
C LEU A 39 -16.59 20.72 36.29
N PHE A 40 -16.29 19.66 37.03
CA PHE A 40 -16.10 18.31 36.51
C PHE A 40 -17.36 17.43 36.58
N VAL A 41 -18.47 17.98 37.07
CA VAL A 41 -19.72 17.25 37.32
C VAL A 41 -20.80 17.77 36.36
N PRO A 42 -21.69 16.92 35.81
CA PRO A 42 -22.79 17.39 34.97
C PRO A 42 -23.70 18.39 35.69
N THR A 43 -24.23 19.40 34.98
CA THR A 43 -25.01 20.50 35.59
C THR A 43 -26.22 20.00 36.39
N LYS A 44 -26.88 18.93 35.95
CA LYS A 44 -27.97 18.29 36.70
C LYS A 44 -27.52 17.81 38.08
N ASP A 45 -26.35 17.20 38.15
CA ASP A 45 -25.78 16.64 39.38
C ASP A 45 -25.14 17.72 40.26
N ILE A 46 -24.64 18.80 39.66
CA ILE A 46 -24.23 20.00 40.37
C ILE A 46 -25.41 20.58 41.18
N VAL A 47 -26.59 20.74 40.56
CA VAL A 47 -27.77 21.30 41.25
C VAL A 47 -28.26 20.37 42.36
N THR A 48 -28.18 19.04 42.19
CA THR A 48 -28.62 18.10 43.23
C THR A 48 -27.76 18.16 44.50
N THR A 49 -26.53 18.67 44.44
CA THR A 49 -25.71 18.91 45.65
C THR A 49 -26.39 19.81 46.69
N MET A 50 -27.40 20.59 46.29
CA MET A 50 -28.18 21.43 47.21
C MET A 50 -28.84 20.67 48.37
N ILE A 51 -29.01 19.35 48.23
CA ILE A 51 -29.59 18.48 49.26
C ILE A 51 -28.58 18.10 50.34
N LEU A 52 -27.27 18.24 50.07
CA LEU A 52 -26.19 17.78 50.96
C LEU A 52 -26.13 18.62 52.24
N SER A 53 -26.23 19.95 52.15
CA SER A 53 -26.30 20.83 53.32
C SER A 53 -26.83 22.22 52.96
N LYS A 54 -27.09 23.07 53.99
CA LYS A 54 -27.50 24.47 53.78
C LYS A 54 -26.47 25.28 52.97
N ARG A 55 -25.17 24.96 53.09
CA ARG A 55 -24.08 25.65 52.37
C ARG A 55 -24.10 25.31 50.87
N TRP A 56 -24.31 24.04 50.52
CA TRP A 56 -24.38 23.59 49.12
C TRP A 56 -25.58 24.14 48.35
N ARG A 57 -26.61 24.67 49.03
CA ARG A 57 -27.76 25.31 48.37
C ARG A 57 -27.38 26.51 47.51
N THR A 58 -26.28 27.19 47.82
CA THR A 58 -25.85 28.41 47.11
C THR A 58 -24.57 28.20 46.29
N ILE A 59 -23.71 27.25 46.64
CA ILE A 59 -22.42 27.04 45.93
C ILE A 59 -22.62 26.75 44.44
N TRP A 60 -23.57 25.88 44.10
CA TRP A 60 -23.84 25.52 42.70
C TRP A 60 -24.26 26.73 41.85
N THR A 61 -24.84 27.76 42.46
CA THR A 61 -25.30 28.97 41.75
C THR A 61 -24.15 29.86 41.27
N GLU A 62 -22.92 29.61 41.73
CA GLU A 62 -21.72 30.38 41.36
C GLU A 62 -20.88 29.68 40.26
N VAL A 63 -21.31 28.52 39.76
CA VAL A 63 -20.54 27.74 38.76
C VAL A 63 -20.59 28.41 37.38
N PRO A 64 -19.46 28.79 36.77
CA PRO A 64 -19.46 29.61 35.56
C PRO A 64 -19.81 28.85 34.27
N ARG A 65 -20.09 27.54 34.32
CA ARG A 65 -20.42 26.72 33.15
C ARG A 65 -21.69 25.93 33.40
N LEU A 66 -22.64 26.03 32.48
CA LEU A 66 -23.93 25.35 32.54
C LEU A 66 -24.19 24.60 31.23
N GLU A 67 -24.55 23.33 31.35
CA GLU A 67 -24.83 22.43 30.23
C GLU A 67 -26.15 21.71 30.44
N TYR A 68 -27.06 21.86 29.48
CA TYR A 68 -28.39 21.28 29.51
C TYR A 68 -28.60 20.44 28.25
N GLU A 69 -28.73 19.11 28.42
CA GLU A 69 -28.98 18.18 27.33
C GLU A 69 -30.21 17.31 27.62
N ASP A 70 -31.08 17.14 26.61
CA ASP A 70 -32.13 16.13 26.63
C ASP A 70 -31.56 14.72 26.35
N ILE A 71 -31.65 13.81 27.33
CA ILE A 71 -31.26 12.39 27.23
C ILE A 71 -32.45 11.57 26.70
N MET A 72 -32.24 10.76 25.66
CA MET A 72 -33.20 9.71 25.27
C MET A 72 -32.96 8.46 26.12
N SER A 73 -33.90 8.09 26.99
CA SER A 73 -33.98 6.73 27.53
C SER A 73 -34.97 5.92 26.71
N ASN A 74 -34.54 4.76 26.22
CA ASN A 74 -35.30 3.85 25.34
C ASN A 74 -36.42 3.08 26.07
N THR A 75 -37.15 3.73 26.99
CA THR A 75 -38.19 3.09 27.80
C THR A 75 -39.38 4.03 28.02
N ASN A 76 -40.59 3.50 27.77
CA ASN A 76 -41.92 4.12 27.93
C ASN A 76 -42.20 4.58 29.38
N SER A 77 -41.53 5.64 29.84
CA SER A 77 -41.84 6.30 31.10
C SER A 77 -42.00 7.81 30.88
N GLU A 78 -43.00 8.39 31.53
CA GLU A 78 -43.40 9.79 31.43
C GLU A 78 -42.19 10.74 31.47
N GLN A 79 -41.90 11.37 30.33
CA GLN A 79 -40.80 12.32 30.17
C GLN A 79 -41.06 13.58 30.99
N LYS A 80 -40.28 13.80 32.05
CA LYS A 80 -40.17 15.11 32.70
C LYS A 80 -39.22 15.97 31.87
N SER A 81 -39.78 16.92 31.12
CA SER A 81 -39.03 17.82 30.26
C SER A 81 -37.95 18.59 31.06
N VAL A 82 -36.70 18.64 30.54
CA VAL A 82 -35.56 19.38 31.15
C VAL A 82 -35.84 20.88 31.25
N TRP A 83 -36.84 21.40 30.52
CA TRP A 83 -37.20 22.81 30.46
C TRP A 83 -37.49 23.46 31.81
N TRP A 84 -38.28 22.82 32.69
CA TRP A 84 -38.55 23.37 34.02
C TRP A 84 -37.27 23.48 34.85
N PHE A 85 -36.40 22.47 34.74
CA PHE A 85 -35.11 22.47 35.41
C PHE A 85 -34.19 23.58 34.87
N LEU A 86 -34.12 23.76 33.56
CA LEU A 86 -33.36 24.81 32.90
C LEU A 86 -33.85 26.20 33.35
N GLU A 87 -35.14 26.48 33.26
CA GLU A 87 -35.70 27.79 33.63
C GLU A 87 -35.46 28.12 35.11
N LYS A 88 -35.73 27.16 36.02
CA LYS A 88 -35.56 27.38 37.45
C LYS A 88 -34.10 27.47 37.86
N SER A 89 -33.22 26.65 37.29
CA SER A 89 -31.80 26.69 37.63
C SER A 89 -31.14 27.98 37.14
N LEU A 90 -31.46 28.44 35.93
CA LEU A 90 -30.92 29.69 35.38
C LEU A 90 -31.44 30.93 36.13
N GLN A 91 -32.71 30.91 36.59
CA GLN A 91 -33.27 31.97 37.44
C GLN A 91 -32.56 32.08 38.79
N LEU A 92 -32.16 30.95 39.38
CA LEU A 92 -31.49 30.90 40.68
C LEU A 92 -29.98 31.08 40.60
N HIS A 93 -29.41 31.01 39.40
CA HIS A 93 -27.97 31.17 39.18
C HIS A 93 -27.50 32.57 39.62
N LYS A 94 -26.24 32.71 40.05
CA LYS A 94 -25.70 33.94 40.64
C LYS A 94 -24.33 34.34 40.11
N ALA A 95 -23.64 33.47 39.37
CA ALA A 95 -22.35 33.79 38.80
C ALA A 95 -22.39 35.12 38.02
N PRO A 96 -21.44 36.05 38.29
CA PRO A 96 -21.39 37.35 37.62
C PRO A 96 -20.92 37.26 36.17
N ILE A 97 -20.18 36.19 35.83
CA ILE A 97 -19.72 35.88 34.48
C ILE A 97 -20.09 34.44 34.17
N LEU A 98 -20.85 34.23 33.10
CA LEU A 98 -21.14 32.90 32.56
C LEU A 98 -20.13 32.57 31.45
N GLU A 99 -19.12 31.74 31.76
CA GLU A 99 -18.08 31.34 30.81
C GLU A 99 -18.62 30.52 29.65
N SER A 100 -19.65 29.70 29.89
CA SER A 100 -20.25 28.83 28.89
C SER A 100 -21.69 28.46 29.24
N LEU A 101 -22.58 28.58 28.26
CA LEU A 101 -23.94 28.04 28.31
C LEU A 101 -24.16 27.14 27.10
N CYS A 102 -24.34 25.84 27.35
CA CYS A 102 -24.69 24.85 26.34
C CYS A 102 -26.13 24.38 26.56
N ILE A 103 -26.97 24.50 25.54
CA ILE A 103 -28.36 24.07 25.58
C ILE A 103 -28.64 23.26 24.31
N GLN A 104 -28.95 21.98 24.50
CA GLN A 104 -29.28 21.03 23.43
C GLN A 104 -30.64 20.40 23.71
N LEU A 105 -31.64 20.78 22.91
CA LEU A 105 -33.04 20.44 23.14
C LEU A 105 -33.59 19.66 21.95
N LYS A 106 -34.21 18.50 22.25
CA LYS A 106 -34.72 17.54 21.24
C LYS A 106 -36.25 17.70 21.08
N GLU A 107 -36.90 16.75 20.38
CA GLU A 107 -38.20 16.89 19.70
C GLU A 107 -39.40 17.45 20.48
N ILE A 108 -39.36 17.51 21.82
CA ILE A 108 -40.51 17.86 22.67
C ILE A 108 -40.23 19.16 23.44
N CYS A 109 -40.79 20.26 22.93
CA CYS A 109 -40.87 21.52 23.67
C CYS A 109 -42.31 21.81 24.11
N PRO A 110 -42.56 22.15 25.39
CA PRO A 110 -43.84 22.68 25.82
C PRO A 110 -44.14 23.99 25.06
N THR A 111 -45.39 24.17 24.60
CA THR A 111 -45.85 25.34 23.83
C THR A 111 -45.79 26.69 24.57
N ASN A 112 -45.39 26.70 25.85
CA ASN A 112 -45.46 27.86 26.75
C ASN A 112 -44.08 28.41 27.18
N VAL A 113 -42.97 28.00 26.56
CA VAL A 113 -41.61 28.39 26.97
C VAL A 113 -41.04 29.51 26.10
N ASP A 114 -40.57 30.58 26.75
CA ASP A 114 -39.92 31.73 26.10
C ASP A 114 -38.39 31.55 26.08
N VAL A 115 -37.88 30.96 25.00
CA VAL A 115 -36.45 30.76 24.75
C VAL A 115 -35.68 32.08 24.71
N ALA A 116 -36.28 33.15 24.19
CA ALA A 116 -35.63 34.45 24.07
C ALA A 116 -35.33 35.06 25.44
N LYS A 117 -36.23 34.85 26.41
CA LYS A 117 -36.03 35.27 27.80
C LYS A 117 -34.83 34.59 28.46
N LEU A 118 -34.63 33.29 28.21
CA LEU A 118 -33.53 32.52 28.81
C LEU A 118 -32.17 32.97 28.30
N VAL A 119 -32.05 33.14 26.98
CA VAL A 119 -30.83 33.66 26.37
C VAL A 119 -30.57 35.10 26.84
N ALA A 120 -31.60 35.92 26.99
CA ALA A 120 -31.45 37.28 27.54
C ALA A 120 -30.90 37.26 28.99
N GLN A 121 -31.40 36.36 29.85
CA GLN A 121 -30.89 36.19 31.21
C GLN A 121 -29.42 35.75 31.26
N ALA A 122 -29.00 34.91 30.32
CA ALA A 122 -27.60 34.49 30.22
C ALA A 122 -26.70 35.64 29.76
N VAL A 123 -27.16 36.43 28.78
CA VAL A 123 -26.45 37.61 28.28
C VAL A 123 -26.27 38.68 29.36
N ASP A 124 -27.29 38.90 30.20
CA ASP A 124 -27.22 39.83 31.34
C ASP A 124 -26.11 39.44 32.35
N ARG A 125 -25.54 38.23 32.25
CA ARG A 125 -24.43 37.70 33.07
C ARG A 125 -23.10 37.65 32.32
N SER A 126 -22.86 38.57 31.41
CA SER A 126 -21.57 38.67 30.70
C SER A 126 -21.15 37.35 30.02
N LEU A 127 -22.08 36.73 29.30
CA LEU A 127 -21.89 35.44 28.63
C LEU A 127 -20.69 35.49 27.67
N ARG A 128 -19.83 34.47 27.71
CA ARG A 128 -18.67 34.35 26.80
C ARG A 128 -18.86 33.33 25.68
N ARG A 129 -19.54 32.21 25.93
CA ARG A 129 -19.76 31.15 24.95
C ARG A 129 -21.19 30.66 25.01
N LEU A 130 -21.86 30.62 23.87
CA LEU A 130 -23.23 30.11 23.75
C LEU A 130 -23.28 29.01 22.69
N LEU A 131 -23.68 27.80 23.09
CA LEU A 131 -24.10 26.75 22.18
C LEU A 131 -25.60 26.53 22.34
N PHE A 132 -26.34 26.71 21.25
CA PHE A 132 -27.78 26.60 21.25
C PHE A 132 -28.27 25.71 20.09
N HIS A 133 -28.82 24.55 20.43
CA HIS A 133 -29.30 23.56 19.46
C HIS A 133 -30.76 23.19 19.68
N LEU A 134 -31.59 23.44 18.66
CA LEU A 134 -33.01 23.14 18.66
C LEU A 134 -33.37 22.11 17.58
N SER A 135 -33.77 20.90 17.96
CA SER A 135 -34.20 19.85 17.01
C SER A 135 -35.71 19.56 17.05
N TRP A 136 -36.53 20.56 17.36
CA TRP A 136 -37.98 20.39 17.50
C TRP A 136 -38.73 20.44 16.17
N LEU A 137 -40.00 19.99 16.17
CA LEU A 137 -40.90 20.07 15.01
C LEU A 137 -41.64 21.42 14.89
N ALA A 138 -41.48 22.32 15.87
CA ALA A 138 -42.17 23.61 15.92
C ALA A 138 -41.55 24.68 14.99
N LYS A 139 -42.24 25.83 14.87
CA LYS A 139 -41.78 26.98 14.07
C LYS A 139 -40.39 27.46 14.54
N PRO A 140 -39.57 28.01 13.63
CA PRO A 140 -38.28 28.58 14.00
C PRO A 140 -38.40 29.75 15.00
N THR A 141 -37.42 29.88 15.90
CA THR A 141 -37.40 30.88 16.99
C THR A 141 -36.34 31.95 16.76
N SER A 142 -36.66 33.21 17.04
CA SER A 142 -35.70 34.32 16.99
C SER A 142 -34.95 34.49 18.31
N MET A 143 -33.68 34.88 18.23
CA MET A 143 -32.87 35.22 19.40
C MET A 143 -33.20 36.62 19.93
N PRO A 144 -33.00 36.89 21.24
CA PRO A 144 -33.26 38.21 21.79
C PRO A 144 -32.27 39.24 21.24
N ASN A 145 -32.73 40.48 21.00
CA ASN A 145 -31.88 41.58 20.51
C ASN A 145 -30.62 41.79 21.37
N ARG A 146 -30.71 41.55 22.68
CA ARG A 146 -29.58 41.67 23.61
C ARG A 146 -28.41 40.75 23.28
N LEU A 147 -28.67 39.56 22.71
CA LEU A 147 -27.61 38.64 22.29
C LEU A 147 -26.70 39.31 21.25
N TYR A 148 -27.31 40.02 20.29
CA TYR A 148 -26.61 40.70 19.19
C TYR A 148 -25.86 41.97 19.62
N THR A 149 -26.00 42.40 20.87
CA THR A 149 -25.27 43.54 21.45
C THR A 149 -24.36 43.12 22.61
N CYS A 150 -24.08 41.81 22.74
CA CYS A 150 -23.29 41.27 23.84
C CYS A 150 -21.79 41.53 23.62
N GLU A 151 -21.20 42.42 24.42
CA GLU A 151 -19.79 42.80 24.28
C GLU A 151 -18.82 41.69 24.72
N THR A 152 -19.27 40.75 25.56
CA THR A 152 -18.41 39.70 26.15
C THR A 152 -18.42 38.38 25.38
N LEU A 153 -19.30 38.23 24.40
CA LEU A 153 -19.49 36.98 23.67
C LEU A 153 -18.31 36.73 22.72
N THR A 154 -17.57 35.65 22.95
CA THR A 154 -16.39 35.24 22.16
C THR A 154 -16.67 34.10 21.17
N GLU A 155 -17.68 33.27 21.45
CA GLU A 155 -18.05 32.10 20.65
C GLU A 155 -19.57 31.94 20.62
N LEU A 156 -20.13 31.80 19.42
CA LEU A 156 -21.56 31.62 19.20
C LEU A 156 -21.80 30.45 18.26
N GLU A 157 -22.53 29.45 18.74
CA GLU A 157 -22.95 28.28 17.98
C GLU A 157 -24.47 28.19 17.97
N LEU A 158 -25.06 28.24 16.77
CA LEU A 158 -26.51 28.16 16.56
C LEU A 158 -26.81 27.00 15.61
N PHE A 159 -27.68 26.09 16.06
CA PHE A 159 -28.08 24.91 15.29
C PHE A 159 -29.59 24.82 15.13
N ASN A 160 -30.05 24.64 13.87
CA ASN A 160 -31.42 24.29 13.44
C ASN A 160 -32.50 25.26 13.93
N LYS A 161 -33.58 25.48 13.15
CA LYS A 161 -34.81 26.18 13.60
C LYS A 161 -34.60 27.51 14.37
N ILE A 162 -33.43 28.15 14.25
CA ILE A 162 -33.12 29.46 14.83
C ILE A 162 -33.17 30.45 13.68
N ILE A 163 -34.01 31.47 13.81
CA ILE A 163 -34.13 32.54 12.82
C ILE A 163 -33.03 33.55 13.07
N LEU A 164 -32.18 33.75 12.05
CA LEU A 164 -31.18 34.81 12.04
C LEU A 164 -31.83 36.12 11.54
N ASP A 165 -32.64 36.74 12.40
CA ASP A 165 -33.20 38.09 12.22
C ASP A 165 -32.37 39.10 13.01
N VAL A 166 -31.38 39.68 12.35
CA VAL A 166 -30.33 40.47 13.02
C VAL A 166 -30.77 41.94 13.10
N PRO A 167 -30.90 42.54 14.29
CA PRO A 167 -31.36 43.91 14.42
C PRO A 167 -30.32 44.91 13.86
N PRO A 168 -30.74 46.13 13.45
CA PRO A 168 -29.82 47.19 13.00
C PRO A 168 -28.75 47.58 14.02
N SER A 169 -29.00 47.37 15.32
CA SER A 169 -28.12 47.73 16.42
C SER A 169 -27.05 46.68 16.76
N VAL A 170 -26.87 45.64 15.93
CA VAL A 170 -25.91 44.55 16.21
C VAL A 170 -24.49 45.09 16.38
N CYS A 171 -23.82 44.63 17.44
CA CYS A 171 -22.43 44.93 17.74
C CYS A 171 -21.87 43.80 18.61
N LEU A 172 -20.98 42.98 18.06
CA LEU A 172 -20.36 41.84 18.73
C LEU A 172 -18.84 41.99 18.71
N PRO A 173 -18.28 42.94 19.50
CA PRO A 173 -16.89 43.35 19.39
C PRO A 173 -15.88 42.27 19.78
N SER A 174 -16.30 41.28 20.58
CA SER A 174 -15.42 40.21 21.07
C SER A 174 -15.60 38.86 20.34
N LEU A 175 -16.55 38.76 19.40
CA LEU A 175 -16.89 37.47 18.78
C LEU A 175 -15.78 37.02 17.82
N ALA A 176 -15.01 36.02 18.27
CA ALA A 176 -13.89 35.47 17.52
C ALA A 176 -14.27 34.21 16.73
N LYS A 177 -15.33 33.51 17.12
CA LYS A 177 -15.80 32.29 16.47
C LYS A 177 -17.31 32.28 16.30
N LEU A 178 -17.77 31.93 15.09
CA LEU A 178 -19.19 31.85 14.76
C LEU A 178 -19.46 30.55 14.01
N PHE A 179 -20.41 29.76 14.52
CA PHE A 179 -20.82 28.52 13.90
C PHE A 179 -22.33 28.54 13.66
N LEU A 180 -22.72 28.39 12.39
CA LEU A 180 -24.11 28.44 11.94
C LEU A 180 -24.44 27.11 11.27
N PHE A 181 -25.26 26.29 11.92
CA PHE A 181 -25.59 24.95 11.47
C PHE A 181 -27.07 24.84 11.14
N CYS A 182 -27.41 24.80 9.85
CA CYS A 182 -28.78 24.67 9.34
C CYS A 182 -29.75 25.70 9.95
N VAL A 183 -29.28 26.91 10.21
CA VAL A 183 -30.10 28.02 10.73
C VAL A 183 -31.04 28.54 9.63
N VAL A 184 -32.14 29.18 10.05
CA VAL A 184 -33.09 29.80 9.13
C VAL A 184 -32.72 31.27 8.95
N TYR A 185 -32.35 31.67 7.74
CA TYR A 185 -32.02 33.06 7.46
C TYR A 185 -33.28 33.85 7.10
N LYS A 186 -33.40 35.07 7.62
CA LYS A 186 -34.49 35.98 7.25
C LYS A 186 -34.30 36.54 5.84
N ASP A 187 -33.11 37.06 5.56
CA ASP A 187 -32.70 37.65 4.29
C ASP A 187 -31.17 37.74 4.19
N ASP A 188 -30.66 38.00 2.97
CA ASP A 188 -29.22 38.20 2.71
C ASP A 188 -28.63 39.37 3.53
N VAL A 189 -29.46 40.39 3.80
CA VAL A 189 -29.04 41.64 4.47
C VAL A 189 -28.69 41.40 5.94
N SER A 190 -29.46 40.55 6.62
CA SER A 190 -29.30 40.23 8.04
C SER A 190 -27.99 39.49 8.30
N LEU A 191 -27.61 38.57 7.42
CA LEU A 191 -26.31 37.88 7.48
C LEU A 191 -25.15 38.86 7.29
N VAL A 192 -25.19 39.68 6.23
CA VAL A 192 -24.13 40.66 5.96
C VAL A 192 -23.97 41.60 7.14
N ARG A 193 -25.09 42.07 7.71
CA ARG A 193 -25.11 42.94 8.88
C ARG A 193 -24.47 42.29 10.11
N LEU A 194 -24.72 41.00 10.36
CA LEU A 194 -24.07 40.27 11.45
C LEU A 194 -22.56 40.23 11.26
N LEU A 195 -22.12 39.74 10.10
CA LEU A 195 -20.69 39.53 9.83
C LEU A 195 -19.90 40.85 9.81
N SER A 196 -20.47 41.93 9.28
CA SER A 196 -19.81 43.25 9.25
C SER A 196 -19.63 43.88 10.63
N ASN A 197 -20.35 43.41 11.65
CA ASN A 197 -20.30 43.93 13.02
C ASN A 197 -19.58 42.97 14.01
N CYS A 198 -18.76 42.05 13.47
CA CYS A 198 -17.88 41.17 14.23
C CYS A 198 -16.40 41.42 13.85
N PRO A 199 -15.77 42.51 14.35
CA PRO A 199 -14.48 42.99 13.86
C PRO A 199 -13.28 42.07 14.17
N VAL A 200 -13.44 41.12 15.09
CA VAL A 200 -12.39 40.19 15.53
C VAL A 200 -12.69 38.73 15.14
N LEU A 201 -13.66 38.50 14.26
CA LEU A 201 -14.08 37.15 13.86
C LEU A 201 -12.97 36.47 13.07
N ARG A 202 -12.45 35.34 13.59
CA ARG A 202 -11.35 34.56 13.00
C ARG A 202 -11.82 33.25 12.38
N ILE A 203 -12.83 32.60 12.98
CA ILE A 203 -13.35 31.31 12.52
C ILE A 203 -14.83 31.43 12.20
N LEU A 204 -15.21 31.06 10.99
CA LEU A 204 -16.60 30.98 10.56
C LEU A 204 -16.87 29.61 9.94
N LEU A 205 -17.79 28.86 10.53
CA LEU A 205 -18.27 27.60 9.98
C LEU A 205 -19.77 27.70 9.69
N VAL A 206 -20.15 27.31 8.49
CA VAL A 206 -21.51 27.38 8.00
C VAL A 206 -21.91 26.04 7.41
N ILE A 207 -23.00 25.46 7.92
CA ILE A 207 -23.72 24.36 7.26
C ILE A 207 -25.09 24.87 6.85
N ARG A 208 -25.44 24.76 5.58
CA ARG A 208 -26.72 25.17 5.02
C ARG A 208 -27.57 23.96 4.64
N SER A 209 -28.89 24.12 4.67
CA SER A 209 -29.89 23.10 4.31
C SER A 209 -30.99 23.71 3.44
N GLU A 210 -31.87 22.91 2.85
CA GLU A 210 -32.96 23.38 1.97
C GLU A 210 -33.93 24.36 2.63
N GLU A 211 -34.04 24.33 3.96
CA GLU A 211 -34.96 25.18 4.72
C GLU A 211 -34.56 26.68 4.72
N ASP A 212 -33.40 27.02 4.14
CA ASP A 212 -32.83 28.37 4.09
C ASP A 212 -33.28 29.22 2.88
N GLY A 213 -34.45 28.90 2.32
CA GLY A 213 -35.02 29.40 1.05
C GLY A 213 -34.90 30.90 0.74
N ASN A 214 -34.69 31.73 1.76
CA ASN A 214 -34.66 33.19 1.66
C ASN A 214 -33.28 33.77 1.34
N VAL A 215 -32.19 32.99 1.42
CA VAL A 215 -30.83 33.46 1.11
C VAL A 215 -30.36 32.95 -0.24
N LYS A 216 -30.38 33.85 -1.24
CA LYS A 216 -29.89 33.57 -2.59
C LYS A 216 -28.42 33.97 -2.74
N LYS A 217 -27.94 35.00 -2.02
CA LYS A 217 -26.56 35.47 -2.10
C LYS A 217 -25.87 35.41 -0.74
N TYR A 218 -25.08 34.36 -0.51
CA TYR A 218 -24.32 34.21 0.73
C TYR A 218 -23.03 35.02 0.66
N THR A 219 -23.02 36.22 1.24
CA THR A 219 -21.87 37.14 1.18
C THR A 219 -21.10 37.16 2.49
N VAL A 220 -19.81 36.80 2.44
CA VAL A 220 -18.87 36.85 3.56
C VAL A 220 -17.79 37.89 3.26
N LYS A 221 -17.83 39.00 4.00
CA LYS A 221 -16.82 40.07 3.92
C LYS A 221 -16.30 40.38 5.32
N VAL A 222 -15.28 39.66 5.74
CA VAL A 222 -14.75 39.73 7.10
C VAL A 222 -13.22 39.85 7.03
N PRO A 223 -12.67 41.06 7.22
CA PRO A 223 -11.23 41.29 7.10
C PRO A 223 -10.35 40.49 8.07
N SER A 224 -10.89 40.14 9.24
CA SER A 224 -10.19 39.39 10.29
C SER A 224 -10.26 37.86 10.16
N LEU A 225 -11.00 37.34 9.17
CA LEU A 225 -11.31 35.91 9.07
C LEU A 225 -10.08 35.11 8.62
N GLU A 226 -9.65 34.17 9.45
CA GLU A 226 -8.48 33.30 9.23
C GLU A 226 -8.89 31.92 8.68
N GLU A 227 -10.03 31.39 9.14
CA GLU A 227 -10.57 30.08 8.76
C GLU A 227 -12.05 30.15 8.36
N PHE A 228 -12.38 29.59 7.20
CA PHE A 228 -13.75 29.52 6.69
C PHE A 228 -14.10 28.11 6.22
N THR A 229 -15.19 27.57 6.75
CA THR A 229 -15.77 26.30 6.34
C THR A 229 -17.21 26.50 5.91
N TYR A 230 -17.55 26.06 4.70
CA TYR A 230 -18.89 26.14 4.13
C TYR A 230 -19.32 24.78 3.60
N LEU A 231 -20.44 24.27 4.10
CA LEU A 231 -21.08 23.04 3.63
C LEU A 231 -22.51 23.33 3.21
N TYR A 232 -22.90 22.96 1.99
CA TYR A 232 -24.29 23.05 1.56
C TYR A 232 -24.88 21.69 1.20
N LYS A 233 -25.87 21.26 2.00
CA LYS A 233 -26.55 19.96 1.85
C LYS A 233 -27.82 20.10 0.99
N ARG A 234 -27.67 20.17 -0.34
CA ARG A 234 -28.79 20.17 -1.30
C ARG A 234 -28.61 19.09 -2.39
N PRO A 235 -29.65 18.30 -2.75
CA PRO A 235 -29.58 17.34 -3.86
C PRO A 235 -29.53 18.02 -5.24
N LEU A 236 -28.78 17.42 -6.17
CA LEU A 236 -28.60 17.89 -7.57
C LEU A 236 -29.91 18.05 -8.37
N SER A 237 -30.99 17.35 -8.01
CA SER A 237 -32.24 17.30 -8.78
C SER A 237 -33.10 18.57 -8.72
N LEU A 238 -32.74 19.56 -7.89
CA LEU A 238 -33.52 20.79 -7.64
C LEU A 238 -32.79 22.07 -8.07
N ALA A 239 -31.73 21.97 -8.88
CA ALA A 239 -30.87 23.09 -9.26
C ALA A 239 -31.63 24.15 -10.09
N GLU A 240 -32.01 25.25 -9.45
CA GLU A 240 -32.31 26.52 -10.12
C GLU A 240 -31.03 27.38 -10.05
N ASN A 241 -30.39 27.66 -11.20
CA ASN A 241 -29.14 28.44 -11.35
C ASN A 241 -29.23 29.91 -10.87
N THR A 242 -29.58 30.15 -9.61
CA THR A 242 -29.93 31.50 -9.11
C THR A 242 -29.29 31.88 -7.78
N ARG A 243 -28.48 31.02 -7.15
CA ARG A 243 -27.77 31.35 -5.90
C ARG A 243 -26.27 31.52 -6.10
N SER A 244 -25.63 32.23 -5.17
CA SER A 244 -24.19 32.49 -5.22
C SER A 244 -23.53 32.62 -3.84
N LEU A 245 -22.28 32.16 -3.74
CA LEU A 245 -21.37 32.40 -2.62
C LEU A 245 -20.39 33.52 -3.00
N VAL A 246 -20.24 34.52 -2.14
CA VAL A 246 -19.33 35.66 -2.36
C VAL A 246 -18.37 35.80 -1.20
N LEU A 247 -17.06 35.68 -1.45
CA LEU A 247 -16.01 35.77 -0.42
C LEU A 247 -15.08 36.96 -0.67
N ASP A 248 -14.82 37.75 0.37
CA ASP A 248 -13.87 38.87 0.37
C ASP A 248 -13.20 38.99 1.76
N CYS A 249 -12.18 38.17 1.98
CA CYS A 249 -11.55 37.94 3.29
C CYS A 249 -10.02 37.96 3.17
N PRO A 250 -9.36 39.12 3.28
CA PRO A 250 -7.92 39.27 3.05
C PRO A 250 -7.02 38.49 4.02
N ALA A 251 -7.46 38.18 5.23
CA ALA A 251 -6.70 37.40 6.22
C ALA A 251 -6.88 35.88 6.10
N LEU A 252 -7.67 35.39 5.13
CA LEU A 252 -8.05 33.99 5.05
C LEU A 252 -6.85 33.12 4.67
N THR A 253 -6.56 32.11 5.51
CA THR A 253 -5.45 31.16 5.28
C THR A 253 -5.92 29.72 5.11
N LYS A 254 -7.08 29.37 5.71
CA LYS A 254 -7.71 28.05 5.57
C LYS A 254 -9.11 28.19 5.00
N LEU A 255 -9.36 27.47 3.91
CA LEU A 255 -10.63 27.46 3.21
C LEU A 255 -11.11 26.02 3.04
N SER A 256 -12.35 25.73 3.43
CA SER A 256 -13.03 24.47 3.13
C SER A 256 -14.41 24.77 2.55
N ILE A 257 -14.64 24.40 1.29
CA ILE A 257 -15.92 24.55 0.61
C ILE A 257 -16.38 23.18 0.15
N ASN A 258 -17.55 22.77 0.60
CA ASN A 258 -18.24 21.58 0.14
C ASN A 258 -19.65 21.97 -0.31
N ASP A 259 -19.86 22.02 -1.62
CA ASP A 259 -21.10 22.50 -2.23
C ASP A 259 -21.46 21.68 -3.48
N HIS A 260 -22.58 20.95 -3.37
CA HIS A 260 -23.09 20.08 -4.42
C HIS A 260 -24.29 20.68 -5.18
N SER A 261 -24.63 21.96 -4.96
CA SER A 261 -25.85 22.56 -5.52
C SER A 261 -25.75 23.05 -6.96
N GLY A 262 -24.54 23.24 -7.49
CA GLY A 262 -24.29 23.87 -8.80
C GLY A 262 -24.29 25.41 -8.80
N ASP A 263 -24.33 26.05 -7.62
CA ASP A 263 -24.36 27.51 -7.48
C ASP A 263 -23.03 28.19 -7.87
N SER A 264 -23.08 29.50 -8.20
CA SER A 264 -21.87 30.26 -8.57
C SER A 264 -21.05 30.71 -7.35
N CYS A 265 -19.72 30.55 -7.40
CA CYS A 265 -18.83 31.04 -6.35
C CYS A 265 -17.94 32.18 -6.89
N SER A 266 -18.05 33.37 -6.30
CA SER A 266 -17.29 34.56 -6.70
C SER A 266 -16.39 35.05 -5.56
N ILE A 267 -15.14 35.36 -5.89
CA ILE A 267 -14.11 35.76 -4.92
C ILE A 267 -13.57 37.15 -5.27
N GLY A 268 -13.49 37.99 -4.25
CA GLY A 268 -12.83 39.29 -4.23
C GLY A 268 -11.34 39.16 -3.91
N ASN A 269 -10.94 39.51 -2.69
CA ASN A 269 -9.54 39.52 -2.26
C ASN A 269 -9.23 38.42 -1.22
N MET A 270 -8.38 37.44 -1.60
CA MET A 270 -7.88 36.36 -0.71
C MET A 270 -6.42 36.00 -1.02
N PRO A 271 -5.43 36.83 -0.63
CA PRO A 271 -4.05 36.69 -1.11
C PRO A 271 -3.21 35.60 -0.41
N SER A 272 -3.72 34.97 0.67
CA SER A 272 -2.88 34.24 1.64
C SER A 272 -3.33 32.80 1.93
N ILE A 273 -4.00 32.13 0.99
CA ILE A 273 -4.47 30.75 1.21
C ILE A 273 -3.27 29.80 1.32
N VAL A 274 -3.14 29.14 2.47
CA VAL A 274 -2.13 28.11 2.76
C VAL A 274 -2.73 26.71 2.58
N ARG A 275 -3.96 26.52 3.06
CA ARG A 275 -4.68 25.25 2.95
C ARG A 275 -6.05 25.46 2.34
N ALA A 276 -6.36 24.69 1.30
CA ALA A 276 -7.68 24.70 0.68
C ALA A 276 -8.24 23.28 0.53
N GLU A 277 -9.52 23.12 0.82
CA GLU A 277 -10.31 21.93 0.55
C GLU A 277 -11.52 22.33 -0.28
N LEU A 278 -11.65 21.75 -1.46
CA LEU A 278 -12.73 22.00 -2.40
C LEU A 278 -13.37 20.67 -2.80
N SER A 279 -14.59 20.46 -2.33
CA SER A 279 -15.44 19.32 -2.68
C SER A 279 -16.73 19.82 -3.32
N THR A 280 -16.64 20.26 -4.58
CA THR A 280 -17.72 21.02 -5.20
C THR A 280 -18.10 20.52 -6.59
N PHE A 281 -19.40 20.44 -6.87
CA PHE A 281 -19.95 20.49 -8.24
C PHE A 281 -20.25 21.95 -8.67
N CYS A 282 -19.88 22.95 -7.84
CA CYS A 282 -20.05 24.36 -8.17
C CYS A 282 -19.10 24.76 -9.31
N TYR A 283 -19.54 25.65 -10.21
CA TYR A 283 -18.71 26.26 -11.26
C TYR A 283 -17.81 27.34 -10.64
N PRO A 284 -16.54 27.05 -10.33
CA PRO A 284 -15.69 28.02 -9.68
C PRO A 284 -15.24 29.05 -10.72
N ASP A 285 -15.40 30.35 -10.47
CA ASP A 285 -14.86 31.37 -11.38
C ASP A 285 -13.32 31.23 -11.45
N LYS A 286 -12.71 31.56 -12.60
CA LYS A 286 -11.25 31.53 -12.85
C LYS A 286 -10.44 32.22 -11.75
N LYS A 287 -11.05 33.16 -11.02
CA LYS A 287 -10.44 33.85 -9.88
C LYS A 287 -10.16 32.93 -8.68
N ILE A 288 -10.98 31.91 -8.38
CA ILE A 288 -10.72 31.02 -7.24
C ILE A 288 -9.40 30.28 -7.41
N VAL A 289 -9.13 29.80 -8.63
CA VAL A 289 -7.93 29.00 -8.95
C VAL A 289 -6.68 29.83 -8.75
N ARG A 290 -6.72 31.12 -9.09
CA ARG A 290 -5.63 32.07 -8.84
C ARG A 290 -5.37 32.36 -7.36
N HIS A 291 -6.35 32.15 -6.49
CA HIS A 291 -6.18 32.38 -5.05
C HIS A 291 -5.77 31.11 -4.31
N ILE A 292 -6.22 29.94 -4.75
CA ILE A 292 -5.78 28.65 -4.19
C ILE A 292 -4.45 28.17 -4.77
N SER A 293 -3.96 28.76 -5.87
CA SER A 293 -2.67 28.43 -6.49
C SER A 293 -1.47 28.65 -5.56
N SER A 294 -1.60 29.52 -4.55
CA SER A 294 -0.58 29.74 -3.53
C SER A 294 -0.61 28.72 -2.38
N ALA A 295 -1.58 27.80 -2.37
CA ALA A 295 -1.74 26.84 -1.28
C ALA A 295 -0.58 25.83 -1.27
N THR A 296 -0.03 25.56 -0.09
CA THR A 296 0.96 24.49 0.12
C THR A 296 0.29 23.15 0.39
N SER A 297 -0.98 23.14 0.82
CA SER A 297 -1.79 21.94 1.04
C SER A 297 -3.15 22.08 0.36
N LEU A 298 -3.47 21.15 -0.53
CA LEU A 298 -4.68 21.20 -1.34
C LEU A 298 -5.42 19.85 -1.30
N SER A 299 -6.73 19.89 -1.07
CA SER A 299 -7.63 18.74 -1.17
C SER A 299 -8.70 19.04 -2.21
N LEU A 300 -8.74 18.28 -3.31
CA LEU A 300 -9.66 18.49 -4.42
C LEU A 300 -10.52 17.27 -4.67
N THR A 301 -11.81 17.49 -4.88
CA THR A 301 -12.67 16.53 -5.58
C THR A 301 -12.58 16.83 -7.08
N LEU A 302 -11.93 15.96 -7.85
CA LEU A 302 -11.66 16.19 -9.28
C LEU A 302 -12.87 15.79 -10.13
N THR A 303 -13.59 16.80 -10.62
CA THR A 303 -14.59 16.72 -11.71
C THR A 303 -13.97 17.21 -13.02
N GLU A 304 -14.55 16.84 -14.18
CA GLU A 304 -14.06 17.30 -15.50
C GLU A 304 -13.93 18.84 -15.61
N GLU A 305 -14.80 19.59 -14.94
CA GLU A 305 -14.85 21.07 -15.03
C GLU A 305 -13.77 21.76 -14.19
N LEU A 306 -13.51 21.27 -12.97
CA LEU A 306 -12.40 21.73 -12.11
C LEU A 306 -11.04 21.44 -12.77
N VAL A 307 -10.96 20.35 -13.52
CA VAL A 307 -9.77 19.91 -14.26
C VAL A 307 -9.38 20.89 -15.38
N VAL A 308 -10.34 21.44 -16.14
CA VAL A 308 -10.05 22.44 -17.20
C VAL A 308 -9.45 23.74 -16.64
N LEU A 309 -9.76 24.05 -15.38
CA LEU A 309 -9.33 25.29 -14.72
C LEU A 309 -7.95 25.14 -14.04
N CYS A 310 -7.59 23.94 -13.60
CA CYS A 310 -6.31 23.63 -12.95
C CYS A 310 -5.18 23.43 -13.99
N ARG A 311 -4.67 24.51 -14.57
CA ARG A 311 -3.50 24.44 -15.46
C ARG A 311 -2.23 24.02 -14.70
N PRO A 312 -1.32 23.26 -15.34
CA PRO A 312 -0.16 22.68 -14.67
C PRO A 312 0.75 23.72 -13.99
N ASP A 313 0.88 24.91 -14.58
CA ASP A 313 1.77 25.98 -14.09
C ASP A 313 1.27 26.70 -12.82
N ASN A 314 0.04 26.44 -12.38
CA ASN A 314 -0.59 27.25 -11.34
C ASN A 314 -0.16 26.87 -9.92
N PHE A 315 0.31 25.65 -9.64
CA PHE A 315 0.44 25.15 -8.27
C PHE A 315 1.89 24.93 -7.80
N SER A 316 2.84 25.75 -8.24
CA SER A 316 4.28 25.51 -8.06
C SER A 316 4.79 25.43 -6.61
N GLN A 317 3.98 25.75 -5.60
CA GLN A 317 4.33 25.72 -4.17
C GLN A 317 3.66 24.58 -3.39
N LEU A 318 2.96 23.68 -4.08
CA LEU A 318 2.19 22.62 -3.45
C LEU A 318 3.11 21.54 -2.86
N VAL A 319 2.91 21.21 -1.59
CA VAL A 319 3.67 20.18 -0.86
C VAL A 319 2.80 18.95 -0.61
N ASP A 320 1.52 19.15 -0.27
CA ASP A 320 0.56 18.09 0.01
C ASP A 320 -0.66 18.19 -0.93
N LEU A 321 -0.96 17.11 -1.64
CA LEU A 321 -2.13 17.00 -2.51
C LEU A 321 -2.98 15.80 -2.11
N THR A 322 -4.25 16.04 -1.80
CA THR A 322 -5.26 14.99 -1.69
C THR A 322 -6.24 15.12 -2.84
N ILE A 323 -6.49 14.03 -3.54
CA ILE A 323 -7.43 13.97 -4.65
C ILE A 323 -8.51 12.94 -4.34
N THR A 324 -9.76 13.37 -4.48
CA THR A 324 -10.93 12.50 -4.51
C THR A 324 -11.45 12.46 -5.95
N PRO A 325 -11.19 11.40 -6.72
CA PRO A 325 -11.64 11.34 -8.11
C PRO A 325 -13.15 11.09 -8.20
N CYS A 326 -13.86 11.90 -9.00
CA CYS A 326 -15.30 11.70 -9.30
C CYS A 326 -15.53 10.95 -10.62
N ASP A 327 -14.74 11.22 -11.65
CA ASP A 327 -14.93 10.69 -13.02
C ASP A 327 -13.68 10.02 -13.57
N SER A 328 -13.79 9.21 -14.62
CA SER A 328 -12.69 8.37 -15.16
C SER A 328 -11.51 9.12 -15.80
N GLY A 329 -11.66 10.40 -16.16
CA GLY A 329 -10.63 11.22 -16.83
C GLY A 329 -9.58 11.87 -15.92
N TRP A 330 -9.62 11.61 -14.61
CA TRP A 330 -8.76 12.28 -13.62
C TRP A 330 -7.26 11.93 -13.73
N LEU A 331 -6.91 10.72 -14.18
CA LEU A 331 -5.54 10.20 -14.08
C LEU A 331 -4.57 10.89 -15.05
N GLU A 332 -4.96 11.09 -16.31
CA GLU A 332 -4.14 11.79 -17.31
C GLU A 332 -3.82 13.22 -16.87
N GLN A 333 -4.78 13.84 -16.19
CA GLN A 333 -4.71 15.23 -15.75
C GLN A 333 -3.97 15.37 -14.41
N LEU A 334 -4.09 14.39 -13.52
CA LEU A 334 -3.19 14.23 -12.39
C LEU A 334 -1.74 14.12 -12.87
N MET A 335 -1.47 13.30 -13.89
CA MET A 335 -0.13 13.17 -14.45
C MET A 335 0.39 14.51 -15.00
N LEU A 336 -0.46 15.35 -15.59
CA LEU A 336 -0.11 16.71 -16.00
C LEU A 336 0.17 17.66 -14.83
N MET A 337 -0.63 17.62 -13.76
CA MET A 337 -0.39 18.38 -12.52
C MET A 337 0.92 17.96 -11.84
N LEU A 338 1.18 16.65 -11.76
CA LEU A 338 2.42 16.10 -11.17
C LEU A 338 3.66 16.48 -11.99
N LYS A 339 3.55 16.51 -13.33
CA LYS A 339 4.66 16.90 -14.21
C LYS A 339 5.18 18.32 -13.94
N SER A 340 4.36 19.19 -13.37
CA SER A 340 4.67 20.62 -13.21
C SER A 340 4.93 21.03 -11.77
N ASN A 341 4.95 20.07 -10.84
CA ASN A 341 5.02 20.33 -9.40
C ASN A 341 6.20 19.63 -8.74
N HIS A 342 7.35 20.30 -8.72
CA HIS A 342 8.60 19.73 -8.22
C HIS A 342 8.72 19.72 -6.68
N GLU A 343 7.86 20.44 -5.96
CA GLU A 343 7.87 20.56 -4.50
C GLU A 343 6.89 19.60 -3.80
N LEU A 344 6.11 18.83 -4.56
CA LEU A 344 5.13 17.89 -4.02
C LEU A 344 5.81 16.72 -3.30
N LYS A 345 5.49 16.54 -2.02
CA LYS A 345 6.06 15.47 -1.16
C LYS A 345 5.06 14.37 -0.84
N SER A 346 3.77 14.68 -0.90
CA SER A 346 2.70 13.78 -0.47
C SER A 346 1.53 13.85 -1.45
N LEU A 347 1.13 12.69 -1.97
CA LEU A 347 -0.07 12.51 -2.77
C LEU A 347 -0.95 11.43 -2.15
N ALA A 348 -2.18 11.79 -1.78
CA ALA A 348 -3.19 10.84 -1.33
C ALA A 348 -4.35 10.81 -2.32
N ILE A 349 -4.66 9.64 -2.89
CA ILE A 349 -5.84 9.45 -3.74
C ILE A 349 -6.92 8.76 -2.90
N LYS A 350 -7.91 9.53 -2.45
CA LYS A 350 -9.08 9.02 -1.75
C LYS A 350 -10.13 8.62 -2.77
N SER A 351 -10.10 7.38 -3.23
CA SER A 351 -11.24 6.86 -4.00
C SER A 351 -12.34 6.41 -3.03
N GLY A 352 -13.58 6.86 -3.23
CA GLY A 352 -14.74 6.29 -2.53
C GLY A 352 -14.79 4.76 -2.68
N HIS A 353 -14.26 4.24 -3.80
CA HIS A 353 -14.12 2.81 -4.06
C HIS A 353 -13.29 2.05 -3.02
N VAL A 354 -12.15 2.59 -2.57
CA VAL A 354 -11.35 1.96 -1.50
C VAL A 354 -12.11 1.96 -0.18
N GLU A 355 -12.83 3.05 0.13
CA GLU A 355 -13.69 3.12 1.32
C GLU A 355 -14.83 2.09 1.25
N ASP A 356 -15.41 1.89 0.08
CA ASP A 356 -16.46 0.88 -0.14
C ASP A 356 -15.90 -0.54 -0.01
N ILE A 357 -14.75 -0.84 -0.61
CA ILE A 357 -14.04 -2.11 -0.42
C ILE A 357 -13.62 -2.34 1.04
N ASN A 358 -13.38 -1.27 1.80
CA ASN A 358 -13.09 -1.37 3.24
C ASN A 358 -14.32 -1.69 4.10
N LYS A 359 -15.53 -1.44 3.59
CA LYS A 359 -16.79 -1.83 4.26
C LYS A 359 -17.16 -3.29 4.03
N THR A 360 -16.62 -3.94 3.01
CA THR A 360 -16.93 -5.34 2.66
C THR A 360 -15.79 -6.28 3.02
N HIS A 361 -16.13 -7.40 3.66
CA HIS A 361 -15.15 -8.42 4.03
C HIS A 361 -15.06 -9.51 2.94
N LEU A 362 -13.87 -10.10 2.73
CA LEU A 362 -13.69 -11.21 1.77
C LEU A 362 -14.70 -12.35 1.96
N ARG A 363 -14.99 -12.75 3.21
CA ARG A 363 -16.06 -13.73 3.51
C ARG A 363 -17.41 -13.44 2.83
N ASP A 364 -17.80 -12.18 2.71
CA ASP A 364 -19.05 -11.79 2.07
C ASP A 364 -18.89 -11.88 0.54
N LEU A 365 -17.76 -11.39 0.02
CA LEU A 365 -17.42 -11.48 -1.40
C LEU A 365 -17.29 -12.92 -1.91
N MET A 366 -16.84 -13.85 -1.06
CA MET A 366 -16.70 -15.27 -1.38
C MET A 366 -18.05 -16.01 -1.38
N SER A 367 -19.09 -15.44 -0.75
CA SER A 367 -20.44 -16.01 -0.79
C SER A 367 -21.16 -15.79 -2.13
N ASP A 368 -20.66 -14.85 -2.94
CA ASP A 368 -21.13 -14.61 -4.31
C ASP A 368 -20.43 -15.56 -5.28
N ALA A 369 -21.10 -16.68 -5.57
CA ALA A 369 -20.59 -17.69 -6.49
C ALA A 369 -20.35 -17.16 -7.91
N HIS A 370 -21.18 -16.22 -8.40
CA HIS A 370 -21.05 -15.68 -9.76
C HIS A 370 -19.81 -14.78 -9.86
N ARG A 371 -19.56 -13.96 -8.82
CA ARG A 371 -18.31 -13.21 -8.71
C ARG A 371 -17.11 -14.16 -8.70
N CYS A 372 -17.14 -15.19 -7.85
CA CYS A 372 -16.03 -16.14 -7.76
C CYS A 372 -15.73 -16.82 -9.10
N GLU A 373 -16.76 -17.27 -9.82
CA GLU A 373 -16.64 -17.85 -11.17
C GLU A 373 -16.04 -16.85 -12.17
N SER A 374 -16.48 -15.58 -12.15
CA SER A 374 -15.93 -14.53 -13.00
C SER A 374 -14.45 -14.20 -12.72
N MET A 375 -13.95 -14.58 -11.54
CA MET A 375 -12.59 -14.38 -11.07
C MET A 375 -11.73 -15.66 -11.14
N MET A 376 -12.12 -16.57 -12.04
CA MET A 376 -11.33 -17.73 -12.43
C MET A 376 -10.97 -17.66 -13.91
N LEU A 377 -9.74 -18.06 -14.26
CA LEU A 377 -9.27 -18.13 -15.63
C LEU A 377 -8.45 -19.39 -15.85
N GLU A 378 -8.68 -20.03 -16.99
CA GLU A 378 -7.91 -21.20 -17.40
C GLU A 378 -7.15 -20.90 -18.71
N PHE A 379 -5.90 -21.32 -18.78
CA PHE A 379 -5.08 -21.27 -19.98
C PHE A 379 -4.19 -22.51 -20.06
N GLU A 380 -4.36 -23.32 -21.10
CA GLU A 380 -3.59 -24.56 -21.33
C GLU A 380 -3.55 -25.50 -20.09
N GLY A 381 -4.65 -25.60 -19.35
CA GLY A 381 -4.78 -26.43 -18.14
C GLY A 381 -4.25 -25.80 -16.85
N LEU A 382 -3.60 -24.63 -16.92
CA LEU A 382 -3.27 -23.81 -15.76
C LEU A 382 -4.51 -23.01 -15.34
N LEU A 383 -4.91 -23.17 -14.08
CA LEU A 383 -6.07 -22.49 -13.50
C LEU A 383 -5.59 -21.39 -12.53
N LEU A 384 -6.01 -20.16 -12.79
CA LEU A 384 -5.86 -19.02 -11.90
C LEU A 384 -7.18 -18.75 -11.19
N ASP A 385 -7.16 -18.74 -9.86
CA ASP A 385 -8.23 -18.23 -9.00
C ASP A 385 -7.74 -16.97 -8.29
N TYR A 386 -8.34 -15.83 -8.59
CA TYR A 386 -8.05 -14.56 -7.94
C TYR A 386 -9.27 -14.00 -7.18
N SER A 387 -10.27 -14.85 -6.91
CA SER A 387 -11.51 -14.49 -6.18
C SER A 387 -11.26 -14.02 -4.74
N ARG A 388 -10.15 -14.45 -4.13
CA ARG A 388 -9.74 -14.06 -2.77
C ARG A 388 -8.96 -12.74 -2.73
N GLN A 389 -9.04 -11.93 -3.76
CA GLN A 389 -8.59 -10.54 -3.75
C GLN A 389 -9.66 -9.62 -3.18
N ARG A 390 -9.24 -8.56 -2.47
CA ARG A 390 -10.14 -7.50 -1.99
C ARG A 390 -10.59 -6.60 -3.14
N ALA A 391 -11.33 -7.18 -4.07
CA ALA A 391 -11.75 -6.58 -5.33
C ALA A 391 -13.13 -7.11 -5.74
N THR A 392 -14.02 -6.22 -6.19
CA THR A 392 -15.27 -6.57 -6.86
C THR A 392 -15.07 -6.60 -8.38
N VAL A 393 -16.09 -7.02 -9.14
CA VAL A 393 -16.09 -6.88 -10.61
C VAL A 393 -15.86 -5.42 -11.01
N GLU A 394 -16.51 -4.47 -10.31
CA GLU A 394 -16.29 -3.05 -10.53
C GLU A 394 -14.83 -2.63 -10.23
N THR A 395 -14.18 -3.18 -9.20
CA THR A 395 -12.75 -2.95 -8.97
C THR A 395 -11.94 -3.38 -10.19
N MET A 396 -12.22 -4.57 -10.73
CA MET A 396 -11.50 -5.10 -11.89
C MET A 396 -11.71 -4.22 -13.12
N ASP A 397 -12.93 -3.74 -13.37
CA ASP A 397 -13.22 -2.80 -14.47
C ASP A 397 -12.43 -1.50 -14.33
N LYS A 398 -12.35 -0.93 -13.12
CA LYS A 398 -11.53 0.26 -12.85
C LYS A 398 -10.04 -0.01 -13.06
N LEU A 399 -9.53 -1.18 -12.67
CA LEU A 399 -8.13 -1.57 -12.91
C LEU A 399 -7.83 -1.77 -14.39
N LEU A 400 -8.76 -2.34 -15.16
CA LEU A 400 -8.62 -2.46 -16.61
C LEU A 400 -8.66 -1.08 -17.29
N ASN A 401 -9.46 -0.15 -16.79
CA ASN A 401 -9.44 1.24 -17.26
C ASN A 401 -8.15 1.97 -16.87
N LEU A 402 -7.58 1.69 -15.70
CA LEU A 402 -6.23 2.16 -15.33
C LEU A 402 -5.17 1.63 -16.32
N ALA A 403 -5.24 0.36 -16.71
CA ALA A 403 -4.34 -0.21 -17.71
C ALA A 403 -4.45 0.51 -19.07
N LYS A 404 -5.67 0.86 -19.49
CA LYS A 404 -5.92 1.64 -20.71
C LYS A 404 -5.34 3.05 -20.58
N ALA A 405 -5.60 3.75 -19.48
CA ALA A 405 -5.08 5.09 -19.21
C ALA A 405 -3.54 5.11 -19.14
N ALA A 406 -2.93 4.05 -18.62
CA ALA A 406 -1.48 3.87 -18.61
C ALA A 406 -0.89 3.47 -19.97
N GLN A 407 -1.71 3.37 -21.03
CA GLN A 407 -1.32 2.95 -22.39
C GLN A 407 -0.61 1.58 -22.40
N LEU A 408 -1.08 0.64 -21.57
CA LEU A 408 -0.41 -0.64 -21.39
C LEU A 408 -0.26 -1.42 -22.71
N SER A 409 -1.28 -1.42 -23.56
CA SER A 409 -1.25 -2.14 -24.85
C SER A 409 -0.16 -1.60 -25.78
N GLU A 410 0.01 -0.27 -25.83
CA GLU A 410 1.07 0.36 -26.60
C GLU A 410 2.44 -0.03 -26.04
N LYS A 411 2.65 0.07 -24.72
CA LYS A 411 3.92 -0.30 -24.08
C LYS A 411 4.30 -1.77 -24.31
N ILE A 412 3.33 -2.68 -24.24
CA ILE A 412 3.53 -4.10 -24.61
C ILE A 412 3.93 -4.20 -26.08
N SER A 413 3.21 -3.54 -26.99
CA SER A 413 3.54 -3.56 -28.42
C SER A 413 4.96 -3.05 -28.68
N ARG A 414 5.37 -1.95 -28.03
CA ARG A 414 6.72 -1.38 -28.15
C ARG A 414 7.80 -2.36 -27.68
N MET A 415 7.54 -3.09 -26.60
CA MET A 415 8.43 -4.17 -26.13
C MET A 415 8.60 -5.26 -27.20
N PHE A 416 7.50 -5.82 -27.71
CA PHE A 416 7.53 -6.90 -28.69
C PHE A 416 8.08 -6.47 -30.06
N ASN A 417 7.96 -5.19 -30.40
CA ASN A 417 8.53 -4.60 -31.61
C ASN A 417 10.03 -4.27 -31.49
N GLY A 418 10.62 -4.48 -30.31
CA GLY A 418 12.04 -4.21 -30.03
C GLY A 418 12.38 -2.73 -30.09
N GLU A 419 11.46 -1.88 -29.64
CA GLU A 419 11.78 -0.48 -29.40
C GLU A 419 12.66 -0.33 -28.16
N HIS A 420 13.36 0.81 -28.09
CA HIS A 420 14.26 1.13 -26.99
C HIS A 420 13.50 1.61 -25.75
N ILE A 421 12.69 0.72 -25.17
CA ILE A 421 11.85 1.02 -24.01
C ILE A 421 12.65 1.10 -22.70
N ASN A 422 13.86 0.53 -22.66
CA ASN A 422 14.82 0.84 -21.60
C ASN A 422 15.51 2.15 -21.97
N SER A 423 14.84 3.27 -21.70
CA SER A 423 15.25 4.61 -22.14
C SER A 423 16.54 5.09 -21.48
N THR A 424 16.79 4.74 -20.21
CA THR A 424 17.95 5.22 -19.44
C THR A 424 19.26 4.58 -19.90
N GLU A 425 19.20 3.40 -20.53
CA GLU A 425 20.35 2.74 -21.17
C GLU A 425 20.28 2.78 -22.70
N ASN A 426 19.21 3.34 -23.28
CA ASN A 426 18.89 3.33 -24.71
C ASN A 426 18.97 1.92 -25.33
N ARG A 427 18.19 0.96 -24.78
CA ARG A 427 18.20 -0.44 -25.20
C ARG A 427 16.81 -0.99 -25.47
N SER A 428 16.76 -1.93 -26.40
CA SER A 428 15.64 -2.85 -26.56
C SER A 428 15.49 -3.79 -25.35
N VAL A 429 14.30 -4.36 -25.16
CA VAL A 429 14.01 -5.36 -24.13
C VAL A 429 13.31 -6.55 -24.77
N LEU A 430 14.05 -7.62 -25.05
CA LEU A 430 13.62 -8.66 -25.98
C LEU A 430 13.84 -10.10 -25.47
N HIS A 431 13.71 -10.33 -24.16
CA HIS A 431 13.81 -11.68 -23.60
C HIS A 431 12.82 -12.69 -24.25
N VAL A 432 11.68 -12.20 -24.76
CA VAL A 432 10.72 -12.98 -25.57
C VAL A 432 11.33 -13.57 -26.86
N ALA A 433 12.33 -12.92 -27.46
CA ALA A 433 13.00 -13.41 -28.66
C ALA A 433 13.83 -14.67 -28.40
N LEU A 434 14.26 -14.90 -27.15
CA LEU A 434 15.08 -16.05 -26.74
C LEU A 434 14.34 -17.39 -26.84
N ARG A 435 13.01 -17.32 -26.86
CA ARG A 435 12.09 -18.46 -26.83
C ARG A 435 11.05 -18.38 -27.96
N ALA A 436 11.30 -17.53 -28.95
CA ALA A 436 10.45 -17.42 -30.12
C ALA A 436 10.66 -18.62 -31.08
N PRO A 437 9.62 -19.04 -31.82
CA PRO A 437 9.76 -20.01 -32.91
C PRO A 437 10.86 -19.63 -33.92
N LYS A 438 11.48 -20.62 -34.59
CA LYS A 438 12.59 -20.41 -35.56
C LYS A 438 12.25 -19.42 -36.68
N ASP A 439 10.99 -19.40 -37.09
CA ASP A 439 10.42 -18.59 -38.16
C ASP A 439 9.84 -17.26 -37.70
N ALA A 440 9.91 -16.96 -36.39
CA ALA A 440 9.42 -15.70 -35.86
C ALA A 440 10.27 -14.50 -36.34
N PHE A 441 9.61 -13.34 -36.39
CA PHE A 441 10.22 -12.11 -36.85
C PHE A 441 10.14 -11.03 -35.77
N ILE A 442 11.25 -10.83 -35.07
CA ILE A 442 11.38 -9.85 -33.99
C ILE A 442 12.60 -9.00 -34.29
N LYS A 443 12.39 -7.69 -34.43
CA LYS A 443 13.47 -6.75 -34.80
C LYS A 443 14.09 -6.13 -33.56
N ALA A 444 15.41 -5.93 -33.61
CA ALA A 444 16.13 -4.94 -32.80
C ALA A 444 16.99 -4.13 -33.77
N ASP A 445 16.96 -2.80 -33.69
CA ASP A 445 17.70 -1.91 -34.61
C ASP A 445 17.52 -2.26 -36.10
N GLY A 446 16.28 -2.61 -36.48
CA GLY A 446 15.91 -2.97 -37.85
C GLY A 446 16.31 -4.39 -38.31
N LYS A 447 17.05 -5.15 -37.50
CA LYS A 447 17.52 -6.51 -37.83
C LYS A 447 16.69 -7.57 -37.10
N ASN A 448 16.28 -8.65 -37.79
CA ASN A 448 15.65 -9.80 -37.13
C ASN A 448 16.68 -10.51 -36.25
N VAL A 449 16.43 -10.58 -34.93
CA VAL A 449 17.36 -11.18 -33.96
C VAL A 449 17.15 -12.68 -33.76
N VAL A 450 15.97 -13.22 -34.13
CA VAL A 450 15.60 -14.62 -33.93
C VAL A 450 16.57 -15.61 -34.59
N PRO A 451 17.08 -15.39 -35.82
CA PRO A 451 18.07 -16.29 -36.42
C PRO A 451 19.39 -16.37 -35.62
N GLU A 452 19.82 -15.27 -35.01
CA GLU A 452 21.02 -15.27 -34.16
C GLU A 452 20.78 -16.02 -32.85
N VAL A 453 19.59 -15.88 -32.27
CA VAL A 453 19.14 -16.68 -31.13
C VAL A 453 19.26 -18.16 -31.44
N TRP A 454 18.67 -18.60 -32.54
CA TRP A 454 18.68 -20.01 -32.91
C TRP A 454 20.05 -20.53 -33.31
N ASN A 455 20.92 -19.71 -33.89
CA ASN A 455 22.31 -20.10 -34.11
C ASN A 455 23.02 -20.45 -32.78
N VAL A 456 22.79 -19.67 -31.72
CA VAL A 456 23.32 -19.98 -30.38
C VAL A 456 22.64 -21.22 -29.78
N LEU A 457 21.32 -21.34 -29.89
CA LEU A 457 20.58 -22.50 -29.36
C LEU A 457 20.98 -23.80 -30.06
N ASP A 458 21.12 -23.80 -31.39
CA ASP A 458 21.58 -24.95 -32.18
C ASP A 458 23.04 -25.30 -31.81
N LYS A 459 23.90 -24.30 -31.60
CA LYS A 459 25.27 -24.51 -31.08
C LYS A 459 25.26 -25.14 -29.68
N ILE A 460 24.37 -24.72 -28.78
CA ILE A 460 24.23 -25.31 -27.44
C ILE A 460 23.72 -26.74 -27.54
N LYS A 461 22.74 -27.00 -28.40
CA LYS A 461 22.23 -28.35 -28.68
C LYS A 461 23.37 -29.27 -29.07
N ASP A 462 24.11 -28.91 -30.13
CA ASP A 462 25.25 -29.70 -30.64
C ASP A 462 26.33 -29.91 -29.57
N PHE A 463 26.69 -28.85 -28.83
CA PHE A 463 27.71 -28.94 -27.80
C PHE A 463 27.27 -29.82 -26.62
N SER A 464 26.04 -29.65 -26.14
CA SER A 464 25.51 -30.44 -25.03
C SER A 464 25.37 -31.92 -25.39
N GLU A 465 24.97 -32.24 -26.63
CA GLU A 465 24.92 -33.60 -27.15
C GLU A 465 26.32 -34.23 -27.22
N LYS A 466 27.34 -33.47 -27.65
CA LYS A 466 28.74 -33.96 -27.66
C LYS A 466 29.26 -34.30 -26.26
N ILE A 467 28.99 -33.44 -25.28
CA ILE A 467 29.37 -33.68 -23.88
C ILE A 467 28.62 -34.88 -23.31
N ARG A 468 27.30 -34.96 -23.54
CA ARG A 468 26.44 -36.02 -22.97
C ARG A 468 26.68 -37.39 -23.59
N SER A 469 27.00 -37.45 -24.89
CA SER A 469 27.36 -38.69 -25.60
C SER A 469 28.77 -39.19 -25.27
N GLY A 470 29.63 -38.35 -24.68
CA GLY A 470 31.03 -38.65 -24.45
C GLY A 470 31.92 -38.54 -25.69
N SER A 471 31.41 -37.98 -26.80
CA SER A 471 32.25 -37.65 -27.96
C SER A 471 33.16 -36.46 -27.69
N TRP A 472 32.78 -35.57 -26.76
CA TRP A 472 33.70 -34.63 -26.11
C TRP A 472 34.18 -35.21 -24.78
N VAL A 473 35.49 -35.26 -24.61
CA VAL A 473 36.15 -35.80 -23.41
C VAL A 473 37.08 -34.77 -22.78
N GLY A 474 37.31 -34.92 -21.48
CA GLY A 474 38.27 -34.12 -20.73
C GLY A 474 39.72 -34.32 -21.19
N ALA A 475 40.63 -33.64 -20.52
CA ALA A 475 42.07 -33.68 -20.77
C ALA A 475 42.65 -35.10 -20.69
N THR A 476 42.06 -35.96 -19.84
CA THR A 476 42.50 -37.35 -19.65
C THR A 476 41.72 -38.37 -20.48
N GLY A 477 40.85 -37.92 -21.38
CA GLY A 477 40.01 -38.80 -22.20
C GLY A 477 38.75 -39.33 -21.51
N LYS A 478 38.50 -38.93 -20.25
CA LYS A 478 37.27 -39.31 -19.52
C LYS A 478 36.07 -38.44 -19.94
N PRO A 479 34.84 -38.98 -19.95
CA PRO A 479 33.63 -38.19 -20.17
C PRO A 479 33.41 -37.15 -19.06
N LEU A 480 32.91 -35.97 -19.45
CA LEU A 480 32.55 -34.89 -18.52
C LEU A 480 31.10 -35.08 -18.05
N LYS A 481 30.94 -35.40 -16.76
CA LYS A 481 29.64 -35.70 -16.13
C LYS A 481 29.26 -34.70 -15.04
N ASP A 482 30.24 -34.00 -14.49
CA ASP A 482 30.06 -33.00 -13.46
C ASP A 482 30.16 -31.61 -14.12
N VAL A 483 29.27 -30.69 -13.77
CA VAL A 483 29.23 -29.32 -14.30
C VAL A 483 29.17 -28.34 -13.14
N ILE A 484 30.03 -27.32 -13.16
CA ILE A 484 29.93 -26.17 -12.26
C ILE A 484 29.65 -24.93 -13.11
N ALA A 485 28.45 -24.36 -12.97
CA ALA A 485 28.10 -23.08 -13.57
C ALA A 485 28.44 -21.94 -12.60
N ILE A 486 29.29 -21.01 -13.03
CA ILE A 486 29.71 -19.84 -12.25
C ILE A 486 28.94 -18.62 -12.73
N GLY A 487 28.22 -17.96 -11.84
CA GLY A 487 27.46 -16.74 -12.15
C GLY A 487 26.86 -16.14 -10.88
N ILE A 488 26.51 -14.86 -10.89
CA ILE A 488 25.85 -14.19 -9.76
C ILE A 488 24.62 -13.41 -10.24
N GLY A 489 23.65 -13.20 -9.35
CA GLY A 489 22.37 -12.55 -9.68
C GLY A 489 21.65 -13.29 -10.81
N GLY A 490 21.27 -12.57 -11.86
CA GLY A 490 20.54 -13.15 -12.99
C GLY A 490 21.28 -14.24 -13.77
N SER A 491 22.62 -14.29 -13.66
CA SER A 491 23.44 -15.38 -14.24
C SER A 491 23.38 -16.69 -13.43
N PHE A 492 22.63 -16.71 -12.33
CA PHE A 492 22.56 -17.81 -11.37
C PHE A 492 21.13 -18.13 -10.94
N LEU A 493 20.34 -17.14 -10.50
CA LEU A 493 19.06 -17.37 -9.83
C LEU A 493 18.03 -18.07 -10.72
N GLY A 494 17.84 -17.60 -11.94
CA GLY A 494 16.92 -18.22 -12.91
C GLY A 494 17.34 -19.66 -13.27
N PRO A 495 18.60 -19.89 -13.72
CA PRO A 495 19.10 -21.24 -13.98
C PRO A 495 19.00 -22.18 -12.78
N LEU A 496 19.29 -21.71 -11.56
CA LEU A 496 19.17 -22.50 -10.34
C LEU A 496 17.71 -22.86 -10.06
N PHE A 497 16.78 -21.91 -10.21
CA PHE A 497 15.34 -22.17 -10.09
C PHE A 497 14.88 -23.28 -11.04
N VAL A 498 15.20 -23.16 -12.33
CA VAL A 498 14.79 -24.18 -13.31
C VAL A 498 15.45 -25.52 -13.02
N HIS A 499 16.72 -25.51 -12.59
CA HIS A 499 17.40 -26.73 -12.18
C HIS A 499 16.68 -27.41 -11.00
N THR A 500 16.41 -26.71 -9.90
CA THR A 500 15.73 -27.31 -8.74
C THR A 500 14.32 -27.79 -9.09
N ALA A 501 13.61 -27.06 -9.95
CA ALA A 501 12.27 -27.45 -10.40
C ALA A 501 12.25 -28.77 -11.19
N LEU A 502 13.32 -29.07 -11.93
CA LEU A 502 13.41 -30.24 -12.82
C LEU A 502 14.22 -31.41 -12.24
N GLN A 503 14.84 -31.27 -11.07
CA GLN A 503 15.65 -32.32 -10.47
C GLN A 503 14.89 -33.65 -10.29
N THR A 504 13.60 -33.57 -9.94
CA THR A 504 12.75 -34.74 -9.64
C THR A 504 11.66 -34.99 -10.67
N ASP A 505 11.58 -34.18 -11.73
CA ASP A 505 10.71 -34.45 -12.89
C ASP A 505 11.12 -35.77 -13.55
N PRO A 506 10.20 -36.72 -13.83
CA PRO A 506 10.58 -38.05 -14.30
C PRO A 506 11.41 -38.08 -15.59
N GLU A 507 11.09 -37.25 -16.58
CA GLU A 507 11.82 -37.20 -17.85
C GLU A 507 13.21 -36.56 -17.66
N ALA A 508 13.25 -35.43 -16.95
CA ALA A 508 14.49 -34.71 -16.68
C ALA A 508 15.43 -35.54 -15.79
N ALA A 509 14.92 -36.21 -14.76
CA ALA A 509 15.69 -37.05 -13.85
C ALA A 509 16.35 -38.22 -14.59
N GLU A 510 15.63 -38.90 -15.50
CA GLU A 510 16.22 -39.96 -16.31
C GLU A 510 17.30 -39.40 -17.25
N CYS A 511 17.05 -38.24 -17.88
CA CYS A 511 18.05 -37.58 -18.72
C CYS A 511 19.30 -37.10 -17.94
N ALA A 512 19.16 -36.86 -16.64
CA ALA A 512 20.22 -36.39 -15.74
C ALA A 512 21.01 -37.52 -15.07
N LYS A 513 20.62 -38.79 -15.28
CA LYS A 513 21.21 -39.94 -14.59
C LYS A 513 22.74 -40.00 -14.73
N GLY A 514 23.42 -40.08 -13.60
CA GLY A 514 24.90 -40.13 -13.54
C GLY A 514 25.60 -38.80 -13.83
N ARG A 515 24.86 -37.69 -13.91
CA ARG A 515 25.39 -36.33 -14.14
C ARG A 515 25.07 -35.42 -12.96
N GLN A 516 25.91 -34.43 -12.72
CA GLN A 516 25.69 -33.46 -11.67
C GLN A 516 25.91 -32.04 -12.19
N LEU A 517 24.98 -31.14 -11.88
CA LEU A 517 25.11 -29.70 -12.10
C LEU A 517 25.14 -29.01 -10.74
N ARG A 518 26.12 -28.12 -10.55
CA ARG A 518 26.23 -27.26 -9.37
C ARG A 518 26.37 -25.81 -9.81
N PHE A 519 25.97 -24.90 -8.93
CA PHE A 519 26.02 -23.48 -9.18
C PHE A 519 26.88 -22.78 -8.13
N LEU A 520 27.90 -22.07 -8.60
CA LEU A 520 28.84 -21.30 -7.78
C LEU A 520 28.57 -19.81 -7.99
N ALA A 521 28.17 -19.10 -6.94
CA ALA A 521 27.75 -17.70 -7.05
C ALA A 521 28.52 -16.75 -6.16
N ASN A 522 28.58 -17.05 -4.85
CA ASN A 522 29.16 -16.14 -3.90
C ASN A 522 30.69 -16.08 -4.07
N ILE A 523 31.28 -14.90 -3.86
CA ILE A 523 32.73 -14.72 -3.86
C ILE A 523 33.39 -15.30 -2.60
N ASP A 524 32.59 -15.56 -1.56
CA ASP A 524 33.03 -16.27 -0.35
C ASP A 524 33.66 -17.62 -0.74
N PRO A 525 34.94 -17.87 -0.39
CA PRO A 525 35.62 -19.12 -0.71
C PRO A 525 34.94 -20.38 -0.12
N VAL A 526 34.05 -20.23 0.87
CA VAL A 526 33.20 -21.33 1.35
C VAL A 526 32.31 -21.87 0.23
N ASP A 527 31.78 -21.01 -0.65
CA ASP A 527 30.93 -21.44 -1.76
C ASP A 527 31.73 -22.23 -2.80
N VAL A 528 32.99 -21.81 -3.06
CA VAL A 528 33.94 -22.59 -3.87
C VAL A 528 34.16 -23.98 -3.24
N ALA A 529 34.50 -24.03 -1.95
CA ALA A 529 34.78 -25.28 -1.26
C ALA A 529 33.60 -26.25 -1.31
N ARG A 530 32.37 -25.76 -1.09
CA ARG A 530 31.14 -26.57 -1.21
C ARG A 530 30.94 -27.10 -2.63
N ASN A 531 31.17 -26.26 -3.63
CA ASN A 531 30.94 -26.62 -5.03
C ASN A 531 31.97 -27.62 -5.57
N ILE A 532 33.24 -27.56 -5.16
CA ILE A 532 34.27 -28.51 -5.63
C ILE A 532 34.34 -29.80 -4.79
N SER A 533 33.79 -29.80 -3.56
CA SER A 533 33.86 -30.95 -2.66
C SER A 533 33.26 -32.22 -3.28
N GLY A 534 34.05 -33.30 -3.31
CA GLY A 534 33.67 -34.59 -3.87
C GLY A 534 33.70 -34.67 -5.41
N LEU A 535 34.06 -33.60 -6.12
CA LEU A 535 34.18 -33.62 -7.58
C LEU A 535 35.60 -33.99 -8.03
N ASN A 536 35.72 -34.67 -9.17
CA ASN A 536 36.99 -34.98 -9.80
C ASN A 536 37.26 -33.96 -10.94
N PRO A 537 38.38 -33.21 -10.91
CA PRO A 537 38.75 -32.30 -12.00
C PRO A 537 38.72 -32.96 -13.39
N GLU A 538 39.10 -34.24 -13.50
CA GLU A 538 39.14 -34.99 -14.77
C GLU A 538 37.76 -35.18 -15.42
N THR A 539 36.68 -35.11 -14.65
CA THR A 539 35.31 -35.33 -15.12
C THR A 539 34.42 -34.10 -15.00
N THR A 540 35.01 -32.95 -14.63
CA THR A 540 34.29 -31.70 -14.36
C THR A 540 34.45 -30.69 -15.51
N LEU A 541 33.32 -30.16 -15.98
CA LEU A 541 33.24 -29.01 -16.88
C LEU A 541 32.86 -27.75 -16.08
N VAL A 542 33.51 -26.64 -16.36
CA VAL A 542 33.17 -25.34 -15.76
C VAL A 542 32.57 -24.43 -16.83
N VAL A 543 31.40 -23.86 -16.52
CA VAL A 543 30.69 -22.90 -17.37
C VAL A 543 30.79 -21.52 -16.72
N VAL A 544 31.55 -20.60 -17.31
CA VAL A 544 31.70 -19.23 -16.79
C VAL A 544 30.65 -18.32 -17.40
N VAL A 545 29.68 -17.85 -16.62
CA VAL A 545 28.54 -17.04 -17.08
C VAL A 545 28.71 -15.60 -16.63
N SER A 546 29.11 -14.72 -17.57
CA SER A 546 29.24 -13.28 -17.30
C SER A 546 29.14 -12.48 -18.60
N LYS A 547 28.17 -11.55 -18.66
CA LYS A 547 27.94 -10.68 -19.81
C LYS A 547 29.22 -9.95 -20.23
N THR A 548 29.80 -9.21 -19.29
CA THR A 548 30.99 -8.38 -19.52
C THR A 548 32.29 -9.18 -19.44
N PHE A 549 32.25 -10.36 -18.81
CA PHE A 549 33.42 -11.14 -18.42
C PHE A 549 34.37 -10.39 -17.47
N THR A 550 33.81 -9.45 -16.70
CA THR A 550 34.55 -8.59 -15.75
C THR A 550 33.96 -8.54 -14.35
N THR A 551 32.79 -9.17 -14.10
CA THR A 551 32.15 -9.22 -12.79
C THR A 551 33.12 -9.76 -11.74
N ALA A 552 33.36 -9.00 -10.67
CA ALA A 552 34.47 -9.25 -9.75
C ALA A 552 34.38 -10.65 -9.09
N GLU A 553 33.19 -10.99 -8.60
CA GLU A 553 32.83 -12.25 -7.96
C GLU A 553 33.02 -13.42 -8.93
N THR A 554 32.32 -13.38 -10.07
CA THR A 554 32.38 -14.43 -11.10
C THR A 554 33.80 -14.65 -11.60
N MET A 555 34.56 -13.59 -11.87
CA MET A 555 35.89 -13.73 -12.44
C MET A 555 36.92 -14.20 -11.41
N LEU A 556 36.76 -13.87 -10.12
CA LEU A 556 37.61 -14.45 -9.08
C LEU A 556 37.32 -15.95 -8.94
N ASN A 557 36.05 -16.33 -8.85
CA ASN A 557 35.63 -17.73 -8.81
C ASN A 557 36.11 -18.52 -10.04
N ALA A 558 35.99 -17.94 -11.24
CA ALA A 558 36.49 -18.55 -12.47
C ALA A 558 38.01 -18.78 -12.41
N ARG A 559 38.80 -17.81 -11.95
CA ARG A 559 40.25 -17.98 -11.77
C ARG A 559 40.57 -19.04 -10.72
N THR A 560 39.81 -19.11 -9.64
CA THR A 560 39.98 -20.14 -8.59
C THR A 560 39.72 -21.54 -9.13
N LEU A 561 38.65 -21.74 -9.89
CA LEU A 561 38.33 -23.04 -10.53
C LEU A 561 39.29 -23.37 -11.68
N ARG A 562 39.74 -22.37 -12.43
CA ARG A 562 40.84 -22.53 -13.38
C ARG A 562 42.08 -23.07 -12.66
N ASN A 563 42.47 -22.45 -11.54
CA ASN A 563 43.61 -22.91 -10.76
C ASN A 563 43.43 -24.34 -10.22
N TRP A 564 42.23 -24.68 -9.75
CA TRP A 564 41.88 -26.03 -9.31
C TRP A 564 42.03 -27.06 -10.43
N ILE A 565 41.53 -26.76 -11.64
CA ILE A 565 41.69 -27.61 -12.83
C ILE A 565 43.16 -27.71 -13.25
N THR A 566 43.86 -26.59 -13.38
CA THR A 566 45.22 -26.58 -13.94
C THR A 566 46.25 -27.17 -12.99
N THR A 567 46.04 -27.06 -11.67
CA THR A 567 46.89 -27.72 -10.68
C THR A 567 46.78 -29.25 -10.79
N ALA A 568 45.60 -29.77 -11.12
CA ALA A 568 45.39 -31.20 -11.27
C ALA A 568 45.77 -31.75 -12.66
N LEU A 569 45.48 -31.00 -13.73
CA LEU A 569 45.49 -31.52 -15.13
C LEU A 569 46.43 -30.77 -16.08
N GLY A 570 47.11 -29.72 -15.59
CA GLY A 570 47.97 -28.84 -16.42
C GLY A 570 47.20 -27.74 -17.15
N ALA A 571 47.93 -26.73 -17.65
CA ALA A 571 47.36 -25.53 -18.26
C ALA A 571 46.52 -25.80 -19.52
N GLN A 572 46.88 -26.83 -20.29
CA GLN A 572 46.18 -27.20 -21.52
C GLN A 572 44.76 -27.76 -21.28
N ALA A 573 44.45 -28.16 -20.04
CA ALA A 573 43.13 -28.68 -19.68
C ALA A 573 42.02 -27.61 -19.79
N VAL A 574 42.36 -26.32 -19.69
CA VAL A 574 41.37 -25.22 -19.73
C VAL A 574 40.50 -25.28 -20.98
N ALA A 575 41.09 -25.50 -22.16
CA ALA A 575 40.36 -25.54 -23.43
C ALA A 575 39.32 -26.69 -23.51
N LYS A 576 39.49 -27.75 -22.71
CA LYS A 576 38.58 -28.91 -22.67
C LYS A 576 37.60 -28.89 -21.50
N HIS A 577 37.95 -28.21 -20.41
CA HIS A 577 37.22 -28.23 -19.14
C HIS A 577 36.56 -26.89 -18.80
N MET A 578 36.75 -25.83 -19.58
CA MET A 578 36.14 -24.54 -19.32
C MET A 578 35.50 -23.97 -20.58
N VAL A 579 34.27 -23.49 -20.45
CA VAL A 579 33.50 -22.81 -21.50
C VAL A 579 32.91 -21.51 -20.97
N ALA A 580 32.48 -20.62 -21.84
CA ALA A 580 32.00 -19.29 -21.44
C ALA A 580 30.62 -18.98 -22.03
N VAL A 581 29.79 -18.30 -21.24
CA VAL A 581 28.60 -17.59 -21.72
C VAL A 581 28.88 -16.10 -21.59
N SER A 582 29.21 -15.45 -22.72
CA SER A 582 29.65 -14.06 -22.74
C SER A 582 29.61 -13.46 -24.15
N THR A 583 29.57 -12.13 -24.23
CA THR A 583 29.80 -11.39 -25.47
C THR A 583 31.25 -10.96 -25.67
N ASN A 584 32.08 -11.04 -24.64
CA ASN A 584 33.44 -10.51 -24.66
C ASN A 584 34.47 -11.58 -25.06
N LEU A 585 34.49 -11.94 -26.35
CA LEU A 585 35.35 -13.01 -26.86
C LEU A 585 36.85 -12.75 -26.61
N ALA A 586 37.29 -11.49 -26.63
CA ALA A 586 38.68 -11.13 -26.38
C ALA A 586 39.11 -11.47 -24.93
N LEU A 587 38.26 -11.22 -23.94
CA LEU A 587 38.57 -11.60 -22.55
C LEU A 587 38.43 -13.11 -22.31
N VAL A 588 37.51 -13.78 -23.04
CA VAL A 588 37.38 -15.25 -23.01
C VAL A 588 38.66 -15.91 -23.51
N GLU A 589 39.17 -15.47 -24.66
CA GLU A 589 40.43 -15.97 -25.23
C GLU A 589 41.61 -15.70 -24.29
N LYS A 590 41.72 -14.47 -23.77
CA LYS A 590 42.77 -14.09 -22.81
C LYS A 590 42.74 -14.92 -21.52
N PHE A 591 41.56 -15.39 -21.11
CA PHE A 591 41.41 -16.29 -19.96
C PHE A 591 41.89 -17.72 -20.25
N GLY A 592 42.00 -18.09 -21.53
CA GLY A 592 42.46 -19.39 -22.02
C GLY A 592 41.33 -20.32 -22.46
N ILE A 593 40.08 -19.84 -22.55
CA ILE A 593 38.95 -20.58 -23.11
C ILE A 593 38.96 -20.39 -24.63
N ASP A 594 38.76 -21.48 -25.38
CA ASP A 594 38.59 -21.42 -26.83
C ASP A 594 37.37 -20.53 -27.18
N PRO A 595 37.51 -19.46 -27.98
CA PRO A 595 36.39 -18.63 -28.40
C PRO A 595 35.25 -19.41 -29.10
N ASN A 596 35.55 -20.56 -29.72
CA ASN A 596 34.52 -21.45 -30.27
C ASN A 596 33.66 -22.10 -29.18
N ASN A 597 34.14 -22.17 -27.95
CA ASN A 597 33.42 -22.62 -26.77
C ASN A 597 32.82 -21.46 -25.97
N ALA A 598 32.70 -20.28 -26.58
CA ALA A 598 31.90 -19.17 -26.08
C ALA A 598 30.49 -19.19 -26.68
N PHE A 599 29.48 -18.99 -25.83
CA PHE A 599 28.08 -18.93 -26.21
C PHE A 599 27.57 -17.51 -25.94
N ALA A 600 27.25 -16.79 -27.01
CA ALA A 600 26.86 -15.39 -26.91
C ALA A 600 25.43 -15.22 -26.40
N PHE A 601 25.14 -14.02 -25.91
CA PHE A 601 23.79 -13.49 -25.70
C PHE A 601 23.84 -11.97 -25.92
N TRP A 602 22.74 -11.24 -25.80
CA TRP A 602 22.68 -9.87 -26.29
C TRP A 602 22.50 -8.82 -25.19
N ASP A 603 22.73 -7.56 -25.55
CA ASP A 603 22.61 -6.42 -24.64
C ASP A 603 21.16 -6.17 -24.18
N TRP A 604 20.19 -6.38 -25.06
CA TRP A 604 18.74 -6.35 -24.81
C TRP A 604 18.22 -7.48 -23.91
N VAL A 605 19.09 -8.41 -23.51
CA VAL A 605 18.81 -9.40 -22.47
C VAL A 605 19.26 -8.83 -21.12
N GLY A 606 18.29 -8.42 -20.31
CA GLY A 606 18.50 -8.06 -18.91
C GLY A 606 18.90 -9.29 -18.09
N GLY A 607 19.80 -9.13 -17.11
CA GLY A 607 20.33 -10.26 -16.33
C GLY A 607 19.24 -11.10 -15.68
N ARG A 608 18.28 -10.46 -15.01
CA ARG A 608 17.14 -11.12 -14.36
C ARG A 608 16.12 -11.77 -15.32
N TYR A 609 16.22 -11.49 -16.63
CA TYR A 609 15.38 -12.06 -17.70
C TYR A 609 16.18 -12.97 -18.65
N SER A 610 17.32 -13.51 -18.20
CA SER A 610 18.31 -14.15 -19.08
C SER A 610 18.26 -15.68 -19.12
N VAL A 611 17.46 -16.35 -18.28
CA VAL A 611 17.46 -17.82 -18.15
C VAL A 611 17.14 -18.55 -19.46
N CYS A 612 16.30 -17.96 -20.33
CA CYS A 612 15.99 -18.51 -21.66
C CYS A 612 17.11 -18.30 -22.70
N SER A 613 18.18 -17.57 -22.37
CA SER A 613 19.37 -17.42 -23.22
C SER A 613 20.40 -18.51 -22.92
N ALA A 614 21.59 -18.42 -23.54
CA ALA A 614 22.74 -19.27 -23.22
C ALA A 614 23.06 -19.34 -21.71
N VAL A 615 22.69 -18.32 -20.93
CA VAL A 615 22.87 -18.27 -19.46
C VAL A 615 22.26 -19.48 -18.77
N GLY A 616 21.00 -19.81 -19.05
CA GLY A 616 20.34 -21.00 -18.50
C GLY A 616 20.38 -22.18 -19.44
N VAL A 617 20.17 -21.96 -20.74
CA VAL A 617 20.01 -23.04 -21.72
C VAL A 617 21.25 -23.94 -21.79
N LEU A 618 22.47 -23.38 -21.70
CA LEU A 618 23.70 -24.18 -21.73
C LEU A 618 23.84 -25.13 -20.52
N PRO A 619 23.92 -24.65 -19.26
CA PRO A 619 24.08 -25.55 -18.12
C PRO A 619 22.90 -26.52 -17.97
N LEU A 620 21.66 -26.08 -18.25
CA LEU A 620 20.49 -26.96 -18.19
C LEU A 620 20.53 -28.03 -19.28
N SER A 621 20.95 -27.72 -20.51
CA SER A 621 21.07 -28.71 -21.58
C SER A 621 22.19 -29.71 -21.31
N LEU A 622 23.28 -29.30 -20.66
CA LEU A 622 24.34 -30.22 -20.23
C LEU A 622 23.81 -31.24 -19.19
N GLN A 623 22.92 -30.83 -18.31
CA GLN A 623 22.33 -31.68 -17.28
C GLN A 623 21.19 -32.55 -17.80
N TYR A 624 20.22 -31.95 -18.50
CA TYR A 624 18.94 -32.58 -18.86
C TYR A 624 18.78 -32.89 -20.34
N GLY A 625 19.70 -32.43 -21.19
CA GLY A 625 19.56 -32.51 -22.64
C GLY A 625 18.72 -31.37 -23.22
N PHE A 626 19.01 -30.99 -24.47
CA PHE A 626 18.35 -29.86 -25.12
C PHE A 626 16.84 -30.08 -25.33
N SER A 627 16.39 -31.32 -25.53
CA SER A 627 14.96 -31.64 -25.74
C SER A 627 14.09 -31.22 -24.55
N VAL A 628 14.56 -31.44 -23.32
CA VAL A 628 13.87 -31.02 -22.08
C VAL A 628 13.84 -29.49 -21.98
N VAL A 629 14.98 -28.85 -22.26
CA VAL A 629 15.08 -27.39 -22.20
C VAL A 629 14.24 -26.70 -23.28
N GLU A 630 14.13 -27.29 -24.47
CA GLU A 630 13.27 -26.78 -25.53
C GLU A 630 11.79 -26.78 -25.12
N LYS A 631 11.33 -27.79 -24.37
CA LYS A 631 9.97 -27.81 -23.79
C LYS A 631 9.76 -26.63 -22.84
N PHE A 632 10.76 -26.33 -22.00
CA PHE A 632 10.75 -25.15 -21.14
C PHE A 632 10.67 -23.84 -21.92
N LEU A 633 11.47 -23.68 -22.98
CA LEU A 633 11.38 -22.50 -23.86
C LEU A 633 10.00 -22.39 -24.52
N LYS A 634 9.43 -23.50 -24.98
CA LYS A 634 8.09 -23.55 -25.59
C LYS A 634 6.99 -23.13 -24.62
N GLY A 635 7.04 -23.56 -23.36
CA GLY A 635 6.06 -23.15 -22.35
C GLY A 635 6.15 -21.65 -22.04
N ALA A 636 7.36 -21.12 -21.92
CA ALA A 636 7.55 -19.69 -21.75
C ALA A 636 7.06 -18.88 -22.98
N SER A 637 7.29 -19.41 -24.19
CA SER A 637 6.78 -18.85 -25.45
C SER A 637 5.25 -18.85 -25.52
N SER A 638 4.56 -19.84 -24.92
CA SER A 638 3.10 -19.90 -24.93
C SER A 638 2.49 -18.76 -24.12
N ILE A 639 3.10 -18.41 -22.99
CA ILE A 639 2.71 -17.24 -22.21
C ILE A 639 3.09 -15.92 -22.87
N ASP A 640 4.20 -15.83 -23.62
CA ASP A 640 4.50 -14.63 -24.42
C ASP A 640 3.37 -14.34 -25.42
N LYS A 641 2.89 -15.37 -26.11
CA LYS A 641 1.78 -15.25 -27.05
C LYS A 641 0.49 -14.84 -26.34
N HIS A 642 0.19 -15.48 -25.21
CA HIS A 642 -0.96 -15.12 -24.36
C HIS A 642 -0.90 -13.66 -23.93
N PHE A 643 0.26 -13.22 -23.43
CA PHE A 643 0.48 -11.86 -22.96
C PHE A 643 0.32 -10.83 -24.07
N GLN A 644 0.84 -11.12 -25.27
CA GLN A 644 0.79 -10.19 -26.40
C GLN A 644 -0.62 -10.06 -27.02
N SER A 645 -1.39 -11.16 -27.08
CA SER A 645 -2.57 -11.24 -27.94
C SER A 645 -3.91 -11.34 -27.20
N THR A 646 -3.92 -11.77 -25.93
CA THR A 646 -5.17 -11.97 -25.18
C THR A 646 -5.71 -10.65 -24.62
N PRO A 647 -7.04 -10.40 -24.72
CA PRO A 647 -7.69 -9.26 -24.06
C PRO A 647 -7.37 -9.19 -22.56
N PHE A 648 -7.20 -7.98 -22.02
CA PHE A 648 -6.67 -7.79 -20.67
C PHE A 648 -7.50 -8.45 -19.57
N GLU A 649 -8.82 -8.52 -19.72
CA GLU A 649 -9.74 -9.21 -18.82
C GLU A 649 -9.55 -10.73 -18.76
N LYS A 650 -8.83 -11.33 -19.72
CA LYS A 650 -8.47 -12.76 -19.78
C LYS A 650 -6.96 -13.00 -19.76
N ASN A 651 -6.17 -11.95 -19.59
CA ASN A 651 -4.72 -12.00 -19.72
C ASN A 651 -4.08 -12.16 -18.32
N ILE A 652 -3.58 -13.37 -18.05
CA ILE A 652 -3.09 -13.77 -16.71
C ILE A 652 -2.01 -12.82 -16.19
N PRO A 653 -0.90 -12.54 -16.91
CA PRO A 653 0.10 -11.59 -16.43
C PRO A 653 -0.45 -10.18 -16.16
N VAL A 654 -1.36 -9.70 -17.00
CA VAL A 654 -1.97 -8.36 -16.84
C VAL A 654 -2.80 -8.28 -15.56
N LEU A 655 -3.66 -9.26 -15.33
CA LEU A 655 -4.50 -9.30 -14.13
C LEU A 655 -3.65 -9.37 -12.85
N LEU A 656 -2.62 -10.23 -12.82
CA LEU A 656 -1.71 -10.33 -11.69
C LEU A 656 -0.92 -9.03 -11.45
N GLY A 657 -0.51 -8.34 -12.52
CA GLY A 657 0.18 -7.06 -12.45
C GLY A 657 -0.73 -5.95 -11.91
N LEU A 658 -1.98 -5.88 -12.38
CA LEU A 658 -2.95 -4.89 -11.91
C LEU A 658 -3.38 -5.12 -10.47
N LEU A 659 -3.58 -6.37 -10.06
CA LEU A 659 -3.88 -6.72 -8.66
C LEU A 659 -2.71 -6.40 -7.72
N SER A 660 -1.47 -6.47 -8.20
CA SER A 660 -0.32 -5.97 -7.44
C SER A 660 -0.41 -4.47 -7.20
N VAL A 661 -0.61 -3.71 -8.28
CA VAL A 661 -0.76 -2.24 -8.20
C VAL A 661 -1.91 -1.88 -7.28
N TRP A 662 -3.03 -2.61 -7.34
CA TRP A 662 -4.15 -2.48 -6.40
C TRP A 662 -3.72 -2.66 -4.94
N ASN A 663 -3.06 -3.78 -4.63
CA ASN A 663 -2.64 -4.10 -3.29
C ASN A 663 -1.61 -3.10 -2.73
N VAL A 664 -0.64 -2.67 -3.55
CA VAL A 664 0.43 -1.75 -3.14
C VAL A 664 -0.07 -0.32 -3.08
N SER A 665 -0.54 0.21 -4.21
CA SER A 665 -0.78 1.65 -4.39
C SER A 665 -2.11 2.11 -3.82
N PHE A 666 -3.09 1.22 -3.64
CA PHE A 666 -4.42 1.58 -3.13
C PHE A 666 -4.73 0.99 -1.76
N LEU A 667 -4.33 -0.27 -1.50
CA LEU A 667 -4.55 -0.91 -0.18
C LEU A 667 -3.35 -0.76 0.77
N GLY A 668 -2.21 -0.28 0.29
CA GLY A 668 -1.04 0.00 1.12
C GLY A 668 -0.33 -1.25 1.65
N TYR A 669 -0.38 -2.36 0.91
CA TYR A 669 0.31 -3.62 1.25
C TYR A 669 1.67 -3.67 0.55
N PRO A 670 2.80 -3.43 1.26
CA PRO A 670 4.11 -3.25 0.62
C PRO A 670 4.86 -4.56 0.36
N ALA A 671 4.32 -5.70 0.78
CA ALA A 671 4.99 -6.99 0.71
C ALA A 671 4.07 -8.05 0.11
N ARG A 672 4.67 -9.04 -0.55
CA ARG A 672 3.98 -10.20 -1.12
C ARG A 672 4.72 -11.49 -0.77
N ALA A 673 3.95 -12.51 -0.39
CA ALA A 673 4.47 -13.83 -0.13
C ALA A 673 4.23 -14.76 -1.34
N ILE A 674 5.29 -15.40 -1.85
CA ILE A 674 5.24 -16.39 -2.94
C ILE A 674 5.36 -17.77 -2.33
N LEU A 675 4.28 -18.56 -2.38
CA LEU A 675 4.09 -19.75 -1.56
C LEU A 675 3.81 -20.97 -2.43
N PRO A 676 4.85 -21.56 -3.06
CA PRO A 676 4.68 -22.75 -3.87
C PRO A 676 4.47 -23.99 -2.99
N TYR A 677 3.35 -24.68 -3.15
CA TYR A 677 3.06 -25.99 -2.56
C TYR A 677 3.73 -27.08 -3.41
N SER A 678 5.05 -26.96 -3.54
CA SER A 678 5.94 -27.89 -4.20
C SER A 678 7.37 -27.60 -3.77
N GLN A 679 8.06 -28.58 -3.17
CA GLN A 679 9.44 -28.41 -2.74
C GLN A 679 10.39 -28.19 -3.92
N ALA A 680 10.07 -28.71 -5.11
CA ALA A 680 10.87 -28.50 -6.32
C ALA A 680 10.99 -27.01 -6.71
N LEU A 681 10.05 -26.17 -6.26
CA LEU A 681 10.04 -24.71 -6.47
C LEU A 681 10.75 -23.92 -5.35
N GLU A 682 11.57 -24.55 -4.51
CA GLU A 682 12.27 -23.86 -3.40
C GLU A 682 13.16 -22.68 -3.80
N LYS A 683 13.60 -22.60 -5.06
CA LYS A 683 14.37 -21.46 -5.60
C LYS A 683 13.56 -20.51 -6.47
N PHE A 684 12.25 -20.74 -6.62
CA PHE A 684 11.38 -19.85 -7.39
C PHE A 684 11.23 -18.48 -6.73
N ALA A 685 10.86 -18.42 -5.44
CA ALA A 685 10.73 -17.15 -4.74
C ALA A 685 12.04 -16.33 -4.73
N PRO A 686 13.23 -16.90 -4.46
CA PRO A 686 14.51 -16.20 -4.63
C PRO A 686 14.78 -15.68 -6.05
N HIS A 687 14.34 -16.40 -7.09
CA HIS A 687 14.44 -15.89 -8.46
C HIS A 687 13.51 -14.69 -8.69
N ILE A 688 12.24 -14.81 -8.30
CA ILE A 688 11.26 -13.72 -8.46
C ILE A 688 11.62 -12.49 -7.63
N GLN A 689 12.24 -12.64 -6.46
CA GLN A 689 12.81 -11.53 -5.70
C GLN A 689 13.68 -10.65 -6.58
N GLN A 690 14.62 -11.23 -7.34
CA GLN A 690 15.43 -10.42 -8.24
C GLN A 690 14.60 -9.88 -9.42
N VAL A 691 13.77 -10.71 -10.05
CA VAL A 691 12.97 -10.28 -11.22
C VAL A 691 12.12 -9.07 -10.86
N SER A 692 11.42 -9.11 -9.73
CA SER A 692 10.49 -8.08 -9.28
C SER A 692 11.21 -6.90 -8.62
N MET A 693 11.97 -7.12 -7.54
CA MET A 693 12.51 -6.04 -6.71
C MET A 693 13.59 -5.24 -7.44
N GLU A 694 14.45 -5.88 -8.25
CA GLU A 694 15.47 -5.18 -9.04
C GLU A 694 14.86 -4.46 -10.25
N SER A 695 13.72 -4.94 -10.78
CA SER A 695 12.98 -4.24 -11.85
C SER A 695 12.23 -3.02 -11.32
N ASN A 696 11.42 -3.22 -10.29
CA ASN A 696 10.36 -2.29 -9.91
C ASN A 696 10.62 -1.56 -8.59
N GLY A 697 11.69 -1.85 -7.86
CA GLY A 697 12.10 -1.07 -6.68
C GLY A 697 12.70 0.28 -7.07
N LYS A 698 11.87 1.20 -7.58
CA LYS A 698 12.30 2.47 -8.19
C LYS A 698 11.65 3.66 -7.52
N GLY A 699 12.46 4.68 -7.18
CA GLY A 699 11.99 5.95 -6.62
C GLY A 699 11.79 7.07 -7.65
N VAL A 700 12.00 6.79 -8.93
CA VAL A 700 11.92 7.77 -10.03
C VAL A 700 11.13 7.19 -11.21
N SER A 701 10.38 8.04 -11.90
CA SER A 701 9.67 7.71 -13.14
C SER A 701 10.64 7.53 -14.32
N ILE A 702 10.14 7.00 -15.43
CA ILE A 702 10.89 6.85 -16.67
C ILE A 702 11.37 8.19 -17.27
N ASP A 703 10.71 9.30 -16.90
CA ASP A 703 11.07 10.66 -17.31
C ASP A 703 12.08 11.32 -16.35
N GLY A 704 12.50 10.61 -15.29
CA GLY A 704 13.49 11.10 -14.32
C GLY A 704 12.92 11.96 -13.19
N LEU A 705 11.59 11.94 -12.99
CA LEU A 705 10.94 12.66 -11.89
C LEU A 705 10.84 11.76 -10.64
N PRO A 706 11.16 12.24 -9.43
CA PRO A 706 10.89 11.53 -8.19
C PRO A 706 9.40 11.15 -8.05
N LEU A 707 9.12 9.94 -7.60
CA LEU A 707 7.75 9.47 -7.41
C LEU A 707 7.22 9.88 -6.03
N PRO A 708 5.98 10.39 -5.93
CA PRO A 708 5.36 10.73 -4.65
C PRO A 708 4.72 9.50 -3.96
N PHE A 709 4.96 8.29 -4.45
CA PHE A 709 4.41 7.03 -3.95
C PHE A 709 5.43 5.89 -4.07
N GLU A 710 5.25 4.87 -3.25
CA GLU A 710 6.06 3.65 -3.29
C GLU A 710 5.70 2.75 -4.49
N THR A 711 6.70 2.08 -5.05
CA THR A 711 6.55 1.11 -6.15
C THR A 711 6.87 -0.31 -5.66
N GLY A 712 7.52 -1.15 -6.46
CA GLY A 712 7.76 -2.59 -6.30
C GLY A 712 7.65 -3.19 -4.89
N GLU A 713 6.95 -4.33 -4.79
CA GLU A 713 6.77 -5.05 -3.54
C GLU A 713 8.06 -5.62 -2.96
N ILE A 714 8.08 -5.79 -1.65
CA ILE A 714 9.02 -6.68 -0.97
C ILE A 714 8.54 -8.12 -1.16
N ASP A 715 9.19 -8.84 -2.05
CA ASP A 715 8.92 -10.24 -2.31
C ASP A 715 9.69 -11.17 -1.37
N PHE A 716 9.00 -12.15 -0.80
CA PHE A 716 9.62 -13.23 -0.05
C PHE A 716 8.77 -14.50 -0.14
N GLY A 717 9.30 -15.63 0.31
CA GLY A 717 8.54 -16.87 0.27
C GLY A 717 9.38 -18.11 0.54
N GLU A 718 8.68 -19.17 0.93
CA GLU A 718 9.20 -20.53 1.12
C GLU A 718 8.13 -21.51 0.66
N PRO A 719 8.50 -22.74 0.22
CA PRO A 719 7.53 -23.75 -0.13
C PRO A 719 6.53 -24.05 0.99
N GLY A 720 5.29 -24.35 0.61
CA GLY A 720 4.33 -25.02 1.47
C GLY A 720 4.73 -26.48 1.67
N THR A 721 4.62 -27.06 2.87
CA THR A 721 4.07 -26.48 4.11
C THR A 721 5.11 -25.79 4.99
N ASN A 722 6.40 -25.78 4.61
CA ASN A 722 7.50 -25.22 5.42
C ASN A 722 7.22 -23.78 5.89
N GLY A 723 6.74 -22.92 4.99
CA GLY A 723 6.36 -21.54 5.32
C GLY A 723 5.29 -21.43 6.40
N GLN A 724 4.35 -22.39 6.46
CA GLN A 724 3.29 -22.44 7.48
C GLN A 724 3.86 -22.55 8.89
N HIS A 725 4.96 -23.29 9.03
CA HIS A 725 5.66 -23.53 10.28
C HIS A 725 6.78 -22.51 10.55
N SER A 726 6.82 -21.40 9.78
CA SER A 726 7.83 -20.35 9.91
C SER A 726 7.19 -18.98 10.17
N PHE A 727 6.46 -18.45 9.17
CA PHE A 727 6.02 -17.05 9.18
C PHE A 727 4.52 -16.85 8.95
N TYR A 728 3.73 -17.92 8.74
CA TYR A 728 2.29 -17.78 8.53
C TYR A 728 1.55 -17.24 9.77
N GLN A 729 2.10 -17.40 10.97
CA GLN A 729 1.61 -16.72 12.18
C GLN A 729 1.49 -15.21 11.95
N LEU A 730 2.51 -14.59 11.35
CA LEU A 730 2.50 -13.17 11.02
C LEU A 730 1.50 -12.89 9.89
N ILE A 731 1.44 -13.74 8.86
CA ILE A 731 0.51 -13.56 7.73
C ILE A 731 -0.95 -13.64 8.20
N HIS A 732 -1.29 -14.49 9.19
CA HIS A 732 -2.65 -14.70 9.67
C HIS A 732 -3.11 -13.70 10.75
N GLN A 733 -2.24 -13.31 11.66
CA GLN A 733 -2.63 -12.48 12.82
C GLN A 733 -1.83 -11.17 12.93
N GLY A 734 -0.75 -11.02 12.19
CA GLY A 734 0.05 -9.80 12.10
C GLY A 734 -0.33 -8.94 10.89
N ARG A 735 0.68 -8.39 10.22
CA ARG A 735 0.54 -7.54 9.03
C ARG A 735 -0.21 -8.27 7.91
N VAL A 736 -1.03 -7.54 7.16
CA VAL A 736 -1.66 -8.08 5.96
C VAL A 736 -0.61 -8.17 4.86
N ILE A 737 -0.40 -9.38 4.33
CA ILE A 737 0.55 -9.67 3.27
C ILE A 737 -0.19 -10.48 2.19
N PRO A 738 -0.46 -9.89 1.01
CA PRO A 738 -0.95 -10.62 -0.14
C PRO A 738 -0.12 -11.87 -0.45
N CYS A 739 -0.79 -12.97 -0.77
CA CYS A 739 -0.14 -14.28 -0.98
C CYS A 739 -0.43 -14.83 -2.39
N ASP A 740 0.62 -15.26 -3.09
CA ASP A 740 0.53 -16.05 -4.32
C ASP A 740 0.74 -17.53 -3.96
N PHE A 741 -0.33 -18.32 -3.94
CA PHE A 741 -0.27 -19.76 -3.76
C PHE A 741 -0.07 -20.45 -5.11
N ILE A 742 0.90 -21.35 -5.22
CA ILE A 742 1.19 -22.08 -6.47
C ILE A 742 1.16 -23.58 -6.18
N GLY A 743 0.23 -24.32 -6.79
CA GLY A 743 0.02 -25.75 -6.55
C GLY A 743 0.13 -26.56 -7.84
N THR A 744 0.19 -27.88 -7.70
CA THR A 744 0.18 -28.81 -8.85
C THR A 744 -0.85 -29.91 -8.64
N VAL A 745 -1.53 -30.31 -9.72
CA VAL A 745 -2.48 -31.44 -9.67
C VAL A 745 -1.73 -32.76 -9.46
N LYS A 746 -0.55 -32.92 -10.06
CA LYS A 746 0.28 -34.14 -9.95
C LYS A 746 1.65 -33.86 -9.33
N SER A 747 2.05 -34.72 -8.39
CA SER A 747 3.42 -34.78 -7.87
C SER A 747 4.38 -35.36 -8.90
N GLN A 748 5.60 -34.84 -8.92
CA GLN A 748 6.72 -35.45 -9.64
C GLN A 748 7.17 -36.79 -9.03
N GLN A 749 6.87 -37.02 -7.75
CA GLN A 749 7.24 -38.21 -6.97
C GLN A 749 6.01 -38.65 -6.13
N PRO A 750 5.01 -39.30 -6.75
CA PRO A 750 3.80 -39.71 -6.05
C PRO A 750 4.08 -40.81 -5.03
N VAL A 751 3.56 -40.66 -3.82
CA VAL A 751 3.68 -41.65 -2.74
C VAL A 751 2.30 -41.84 -2.09
N TYR A 752 1.90 -43.10 -1.96
CA TYR A 752 0.76 -43.54 -1.17
C TYR A 752 1.20 -44.79 -0.38
N LEU A 753 0.96 -44.77 0.92
CA LEU A 753 1.28 -45.88 1.81
C LEU A 753 -0.01 -46.56 2.24
N GLU A 754 -0.01 -47.89 2.27
CA GLU A 754 -1.15 -48.67 2.77
C GLU A 754 -1.44 -48.29 4.24
N GLY A 755 -2.69 -47.96 4.52
CA GLY A 755 -3.14 -47.53 5.85
C GLY A 755 -3.21 -46.00 6.03
N GLU A 756 -2.61 -45.21 5.13
CA GLU A 756 -2.77 -43.75 5.13
C GLU A 756 -4.10 -43.33 4.50
N VAL A 757 -4.71 -42.27 5.05
CA VAL A 757 -6.04 -41.79 4.63
C VAL A 757 -6.00 -41.19 3.23
N VAL A 758 -4.92 -40.47 2.91
CA VAL A 758 -4.69 -39.79 1.63
C VAL A 758 -3.24 -39.95 1.19
N SER A 759 -2.94 -39.66 -0.08
CA SER A 759 -1.56 -39.65 -0.55
C SER A 759 -0.75 -38.50 0.06
N ASN A 760 0.58 -38.60 0.08
CA ASN A 760 1.43 -37.51 0.54
C ASN A 760 1.18 -36.20 -0.24
N HIS A 761 0.84 -36.32 -1.53
CA HIS A 761 0.53 -35.15 -2.37
C HIS A 761 -0.82 -34.55 -2.01
N ASP A 762 -1.84 -35.36 -1.75
CA ASP A 762 -3.14 -34.87 -1.30
C ASP A 762 -3.05 -34.22 0.08
N GLU A 763 -2.19 -34.73 0.98
CA GLU A 763 -1.93 -34.10 2.29
C GLU A 763 -1.25 -32.73 2.12
N LEU A 764 -0.31 -32.60 1.19
CA LEU A 764 0.25 -31.29 0.82
C LEU A 764 -0.81 -30.36 0.25
N MET A 765 -1.65 -30.85 -0.66
CA MET A 765 -2.65 -30.04 -1.36
C MET A 765 -3.87 -29.70 -0.49
N SER A 766 -4.18 -30.49 0.54
CA SER A 766 -5.20 -30.13 1.54
C SER A 766 -4.90 -28.76 2.15
N ASN A 767 -3.62 -28.51 2.40
CA ASN A 767 -3.14 -27.24 2.92
C ASN A 767 -3.13 -26.12 1.86
N PHE A 768 -2.82 -26.44 0.59
CA PHE A 768 -2.91 -25.48 -0.52
C PHE A 768 -4.33 -24.91 -0.65
N PHE A 769 -5.35 -25.75 -0.47
CA PHE A 769 -6.74 -25.30 -0.51
C PHE A 769 -7.19 -24.61 0.78
N ALA A 770 -6.76 -25.11 1.95
CA ALA A 770 -7.23 -24.59 3.23
C ALA A 770 -6.65 -23.20 3.57
N GLN A 771 -5.39 -22.93 3.24
CA GLN A 771 -4.71 -21.70 3.67
C GLN A 771 -5.28 -20.40 3.03
N PRO A 772 -5.55 -20.34 1.71
CA PRO A 772 -6.23 -19.20 1.11
C PRO A 772 -7.60 -18.90 1.75
N ASP A 773 -8.36 -19.94 2.07
CA ASP A 773 -9.67 -19.83 2.73
C ASP A 773 -9.53 -19.32 4.17
N ALA A 774 -8.57 -19.85 4.94
CA ALA A 774 -8.29 -19.37 6.29
C ALA A 774 -7.92 -17.87 6.29
N LEU A 775 -7.14 -17.42 5.30
CA LEU A 775 -6.79 -16.01 5.13
C LEU A 775 -7.99 -15.14 4.74
N ALA A 776 -8.86 -15.63 3.86
CA ALA A 776 -10.03 -14.89 3.40
C ALA A 776 -11.12 -14.80 4.49
N TYR A 777 -11.48 -15.92 5.11
CA TYR A 777 -12.61 -16.02 6.04
C TYR A 777 -12.25 -15.56 7.45
N GLY A 778 -11.07 -15.95 7.95
CA GLY A 778 -10.71 -15.81 9.35
C GLY A 778 -11.59 -16.65 10.28
N LYS A 779 -11.60 -16.27 11.55
CA LYS A 779 -12.35 -16.92 12.63
C LYS A 779 -12.75 -15.90 13.67
N THR A 780 -14.05 -15.67 13.83
CA THR A 780 -14.58 -14.57 14.64
C THR A 780 -14.66 -14.92 16.13
N PRO A 781 -14.72 -13.93 17.03
CA PRO A 781 -14.96 -14.14 18.45
C PRO A 781 -16.19 -15.01 18.74
N GLU A 782 -17.29 -14.81 18.01
CA GLU A 782 -18.54 -15.54 18.19
C GLU A 782 -18.40 -17.02 17.81
N GLN A 783 -17.59 -17.33 16.79
CA GLN A 783 -17.28 -18.72 16.43
C GLN A 783 -16.44 -19.39 17.54
N LEU A 784 -15.47 -18.67 18.12
CA LEU A 784 -14.65 -19.17 19.22
C LEU A 784 -15.46 -19.39 20.50
N GLN A 785 -16.44 -18.52 20.78
CA GLN A 785 -17.38 -18.71 21.89
C GLN A 785 -18.21 -19.99 21.70
N LYS A 786 -18.72 -20.23 20.49
CA LYS A 786 -19.46 -21.47 20.16
C LYS A 786 -18.61 -22.73 20.28
N GLU A 787 -17.29 -22.61 20.12
CA GLU A 787 -16.32 -23.70 20.35
C GLU A 787 -15.89 -23.84 21.82
N ASN A 788 -16.51 -23.10 22.75
CA ASN A 788 -16.20 -23.10 24.18
C ASN A 788 -14.75 -22.66 24.49
N VAL A 789 -14.20 -21.73 23.69
CA VAL A 789 -12.92 -21.09 24.01
C VAL A 789 -13.11 -20.14 25.19
N SER A 790 -12.25 -20.26 26.21
CA SER A 790 -12.24 -19.37 27.38
C SER A 790 -12.14 -17.90 26.98
N GLU A 791 -12.92 -17.03 27.63
CA GLU A 791 -13.06 -15.60 27.24
C GLU A 791 -11.73 -14.87 27.12
N ASN A 792 -10.80 -15.12 28.05
CA ASN A 792 -9.46 -14.53 28.04
C ASN A 792 -8.60 -14.96 26.84
N LEU A 793 -8.89 -16.09 26.20
CA LEU A 793 -8.16 -16.60 25.03
C LEU A 793 -8.81 -16.22 23.70
N ILE A 794 -10.05 -15.73 23.70
CA ILE A 794 -10.77 -15.37 22.47
C ILE A 794 -9.98 -14.34 21.64
N PRO A 795 -9.47 -13.23 22.19
CA PRO A 795 -8.72 -12.26 21.39
C PRO A 795 -7.46 -12.86 20.75
N HIS A 796 -6.79 -13.79 21.45
CA HIS A 796 -5.57 -14.45 20.98
C HIS A 796 -5.83 -15.50 19.88
N LYS A 797 -7.00 -16.13 19.90
CA LYS A 797 -7.41 -17.14 18.90
C LYS A 797 -8.26 -16.57 17.77
N THR A 798 -8.52 -15.27 17.78
CA THR A 798 -9.27 -14.57 16.72
C THR A 798 -8.39 -14.44 15.48
N PHE A 799 -8.96 -14.76 14.33
CA PHE A 799 -8.35 -14.54 13.02
C PHE A 799 -9.19 -13.51 12.29
N SER A 800 -8.63 -12.34 12.00
CA SER A 800 -9.38 -11.24 11.39
C SER A 800 -9.93 -11.58 10.00
N GLY A 801 -9.30 -12.51 9.28
CA GLY A 801 -9.63 -12.78 7.88
C GLY A 801 -9.28 -11.57 7.00
N ASN A 802 -9.98 -11.44 5.86
CA ASN A 802 -9.83 -10.32 4.93
C ASN A 802 -8.40 -10.13 4.37
N ARG A 803 -7.61 -11.21 4.32
CA ARG A 803 -6.23 -11.18 3.83
C ARG A 803 -6.19 -11.70 2.39
N PRO A 804 -5.77 -10.86 1.42
CA PRO A 804 -5.91 -11.21 0.01
C PRO A 804 -4.95 -12.31 -0.41
N SER A 805 -5.42 -13.18 -1.30
CA SER A 805 -4.59 -14.20 -1.93
C SER A 805 -5.06 -14.50 -3.35
N LEU A 806 -4.21 -15.18 -4.10
CA LEU A 806 -4.55 -15.84 -5.35
C LEU A 806 -3.94 -17.25 -5.37
N SER A 807 -4.54 -18.12 -6.17
CA SER A 807 -4.11 -19.50 -6.34
C SER A 807 -3.86 -19.81 -7.81
N LEU A 808 -2.68 -20.33 -8.11
CA LEU A 808 -2.29 -20.81 -9.43
C LEU A 808 -2.12 -22.33 -9.36
N LEU A 809 -3.00 -23.09 -9.99
CA LEU A 809 -2.96 -24.55 -10.01
C LEU A 809 -2.50 -25.02 -11.40
N LEU A 810 -1.32 -25.64 -11.45
CA LEU A 810 -0.74 -26.20 -12.66
C LEU A 810 -1.10 -27.69 -12.80
N PRO A 811 -1.21 -28.25 -14.01
CA PRO A 811 -1.46 -29.69 -14.20
C PRO A 811 -0.38 -30.57 -13.56
N GLU A 812 0.88 -30.17 -13.71
CA GLU A 812 2.07 -30.84 -13.20
C GLU A 812 3.26 -29.87 -13.30
N LEU A 813 4.36 -30.15 -12.62
CA LEU A 813 5.58 -29.34 -12.73
C LEU A 813 6.54 -29.88 -13.79
N SER A 814 6.08 -29.96 -15.04
CA SER A 814 6.91 -30.33 -16.20
C SER A 814 7.76 -29.16 -16.68
N ALA A 815 8.77 -29.42 -17.51
CA ALA A 815 9.60 -28.37 -18.12
C ALA A 815 8.76 -27.28 -18.81
N TYR A 816 7.71 -27.67 -19.54
CA TYR A 816 6.79 -26.73 -20.18
C TYR A 816 6.08 -25.82 -19.17
N ASN A 817 5.48 -26.38 -18.13
CA ASN A 817 4.74 -25.62 -17.12
C ASN A 817 5.66 -24.74 -16.25
N VAL A 818 6.91 -25.16 -16.00
CA VAL A 818 7.94 -24.32 -15.40
C VAL A 818 8.25 -23.11 -16.28
N GLY A 819 8.29 -23.30 -17.60
CA GLY A 819 8.44 -22.22 -18.58
C GLY A 819 7.27 -21.23 -18.55
N GLN A 820 6.04 -21.74 -18.49
CA GLN A 820 4.86 -20.89 -18.34
C GLN A 820 4.93 -20.06 -17.05
N LEU A 821 5.23 -20.71 -15.92
CA LEU A 821 5.32 -20.04 -14.62
C LEU A 821 6.36 -18.91 -14.62
N LEU A 822 7.54 -19.13 -15.21
CA LEU A 822 8.56 -18.10 -15.40
C LEU A 822 8.00 -16.89 -16.15
N ALA A 823 7.45 -17.12 -17.35
CA ALA A 823 7.00 -16.05 -18.23
C ALA A 823 5.80 -15.29 -17.66
N ILE A 824 4.93 -15.95 -16.87
CA ILE A 824 3.84 -15.28 -16.15
C ILE A 824 4.40 -14.18 -15.25
N TYR A 825 5.45 -14.49 -14.48
CA TYR A 825 6.03 -13.55 -13.53
C TYR A 825 6.92 -12.51 -14.19
N GLU A 826 7.65 -12.84 -15.26
CA GLU A 826 8.39 -11.85 -16.06
C GLU A 826 7.43 -10.77 -16.60
N HIS A 827 6.31 -11.17 -17.19
CA HIS A 827 5.34 -10.21 -17.75
C HIS A 827 4.50 -9.50 -16.70
N ARG A 828 4.18 -10.16 -15.58
CA ARG A 828 3.54 -9.51 -14.41
C ARG A 828 4.35 -8.29 -13.96
N VAL A 829 5.67 -8.46 -13.84
CA VAL A 829 6.60 -7.40 -13.41
C VAL A 829 6.67 -6.28 -14.46
N ALA A 830 6.68 -6.62 -15.75
CA ALA A 830 6.61 -5.62 -16.81
C ALA A 830 5.31 -4.79 -16.75
N VAL A 831 4.15 -5.44 -16.55
CA VAL A 831 2.85 -4.76 -16.41
C VAL A 831 2.86 -3.77 -15.26
N GLN A 832 3.33 -4.19 -14.07
CA GLN A 832 3.46 -3.32 -12.90
C GLN A 832 4.27 -2.06 -13.24
N GLY A 833 5.47 -2.22 -13.82
CA GLY A 833 6.33 -1.09 -14.14
C GLY A 833 5.76 -0.17 -15.22
N PHE A 834 5.10 -0.74 -16.23
CA PHE A 834 4.39 0.02 -17.25
C PHE A 834 3.25 0.86 -16.67
N VAL A 835 2.50 0.33 -15.70
CA VAL A 835 1.41 1.05 -15.03
C VAL A 835 1.95 2.14 -14.11
N TRP A 836 3.01 1.88 -13.34
CA TRP A 836 3.65 2.89 -12.50
C TRP A 836 4.43 3.95 -13.29
N GLY A 837 4.71 3.72 -14.57
CA GLY A 837 5.50 4.64 -15.39
C GLY A 837 6.98 4.66 -15.02
N ILE A 838 7.53 3.52 -14.58
CA ILE A 838 8.94 3.35 -14.21
C ILE A 838 9.68 2.50 -15.25
N ASN A 839 11.01 2.57 -15.24
CA ASN A 839 11.83 1.68 -16.06
C ASN A 839 12.09 0.36 -15.33
N SER A 840 11.41 -0.72 -15.72
CA SER A 840 11.63 -2.07 -15.15
C SER A 840 12.94 -2.73 -15.56
N PHE A 841 13.74 -2.11 -16.43
CA PHE A 841 14.80 -2.79 -17.17
C PHE A 841 16.21 -2.27 -16.88
N ASP A 842 16.34 -1.16 -16.15
CA ASP A 842 17.60 -0.68 -15.59
C ASP A 842 17.81 -1.13 -14.13
N GLN A 843 18.98 -0.81 -13.54
CA GLN A 843 19.32 -1.12 -12.14
C GLN A 843 20.39 -0.17 -11.56
N TRP A 844 20.29 1.14 -11.74
CA TRP A 844 21.32 2.09 -11.29
C TRP A 844 21.65 2.03 -9.79
N GLY A 845 20.71 1.60 -8.95
CA GLY A 845 20.87 1.48 -7.50
C GLY A 845 22.00 0.54 -7.03
N VAL A 846 22.50 -0.35 -7.89
CA VAL A 846 23.57 -1.30 -7.51
C VAL A 846 24.99 -0.74 -7.67
N GLU A 847 25.17 0.40 -8.35
CA GLU A 847 26.50 0.89 -8.74
C GLU A 847 27.30 1.51 -7.59
N LEU A 848 26.64 2.24 -6.67
CA LEU A 848 27.32 2.91 -5.56
C LEU A 848 28.10 1.93 -4.68
N GLY A 849 27.48 0.79 -4.35
CA GLY A 849 28.14 -0.27 -3.57
C GLY A 849 29.39 -0.83 -4.25
N LYS A 850 29.36 -1.02 -5.58
CA LYS A 850 30.51 -1.52 -6.36
C LYS A 850 31.67 -0.53 -6.36
N VAL A 851 31.39 0.77 -6.47
CA VAL A 851 32.41 1.83 -6.41
C VAL A 851 33.08 1.85 -5.05
N LEU A 852 32.29 1.85 -3.96
CA LEU A 852 32.80 1.87 -2.59
C LEU A 852 33.58 0.59 -2.24
N ALA A 853 33.09 -0.59 -2.64
CA ALA A 853 33.81 -1.85 -2.46
C ALA A 853 35.16 -1.87 -3.19
N THR A 854 35.25 -1.22 -4.36
CA THR A 854 36.52 -1.09 -5.09
C THR A 854 37.52 -0.20 -4.34
N GLN A 855 37.07 0.87 -3.69
CA GLN A 855 37.91 1.70 -2.83
C GLN A 855 38.42 0.90 -1.62
N VAL A 856 37.52 0.20 -0.92
CA VAL A 856 37.89 -0.66 0.22
C VAL A 856 38.90 -1.74 -0.19
N ARG A 857 38.69 -2.40 -1.33
CA ARG A 857 39.62 -3.39 -1.87
C ARG A 857 41.02 -2.83 -2.13
N LYS A 858 41.12 -1.62 -2.71
CA LYS A 858 42.42 -0.95 -2.90
C LYS A 858 43.10 -0.70 -1.56
N GLN A 859 42.35 -0.24 -0.56
CA GLN A 859 42.89 -0.01 0.78
C GLN A 859 43.34 -1.31 1.44
N LEU A 860 42.53 -2.37 1.38
CA LEU A 860 42.90 -3.69 1.89
C LEU A 860 44.19 -4.20 1.24
N HIS A 861 44.33 -4.05 -0.08
CA HIS A 861 45.55 -4.40 -0.79
C HIS A 861 46.74 -3.59 -0.27
N SER A 862 46.68 -2.25 -0.26
CA SER A 862 47.77 -1.41 0.24
C SER A 862 48.12 -1.70 1.70
N SER A 863 47.13 -1.90 2.57
CA SER A 863 47.35 -2.26 3.97
C SER A 863 48.04 -3.61 4.12
N ARG A 864 47.65 -4.62 3.33
CA ARG A 864 48.24 -5.96 3.38
C ARG A 864 49.63 -6.04 2.76
N THR A 865 49.86 -5.36 1.64
CA THR A 865 51.12 -5.48 0.88
C THR A 865 52.15 -4.40 1.22
N GLN A 866 51.71 -3.22 1.67
CA GLN A 866 52.57 -2.05 1.94
C GLN A 866 52.51 -1.59 3.40
N GLY A 867 51.67 -2.19 4.25
CA GLY A 867 51.53 -1.78 5.66
C GLY A 867 50.83 -0.43 5.85
N ALA A 868 50.18 0.11 4.81
CA ALA A 868 49.49 1.39 4.88
C ALA A 868 48.30 1.35 5.86
N ALA A 869 48.09 2.42 6.63
CA ALA A 869 46.91 2.53 7.49
C ALA A 869 45.63 2.78 6.65
N PRO A 870 44.45 2.31 7.08
CA PRO A 870 43.18 2.67 6.44
C PRO A 870 42.92 4.17 6.47
N GLU A 871 42.68 4.77 5.30
CA GLU A 871 42.43 6.20 5.12
C GLU A 871 41.25 6.42 4.15
N GLY A 872 40.64 7.62 4.18
CA GLY A 872 39.57 7.99 3.25
C GLY A 872 38.17 7.45 3.58
N PHE A 873 37.96 6.88 4.76
CA PHE A 873 36.66 6.36 5.21
C PHE A 873 36.15 7.11 6.45
N ASN A 874 34.84 7.02 6.71
CA ASN A 874 34.26 7.55 7.94
C ASN A 874 34.83 6.83 9.19
N TYR A 875 34.58 7.40 10.38
CA TYR A 875 35.10 6.89 11.64
C TYR A 875 34.76 5.42 11.88
N SER A 876 33.51 5.03 11.64
CA SER A 876 33.03 3.66 11.86
C SER A 876 33.71 2.64 10.96
N THR A 877 33.74 2.91 9.65
CA THR A 877 34.40 2.04 8.67
C THR A 877 35.90 1.96 8.92
N THR A 878 36.56 3.08 9.24
CA THR A 878 38.00 3.10 9.58
C THR A 878 38.28 2.22 10.80
N THR A 879 37.45 2.31 11.84
CA THR A 879 37.62 1.53 13.08
C THR A 879 37.46 0.04 12.81
N LEU A 880 36.42 -0.36 12.05
CA LEU A 880 36.19 -1.76 11.70
C LEU A 880 37.27 -2.32 10.76
N LEU A 881 37.76 -1.54 9.80
CA LEU A 881 38.85 -1.96 8.91
C LEU A 881 40.16 -2.15 9.67
N LYS A 882 40.51 -1.25 10.59
CA LYS A 882 41.68 -1.43 11.47
C LYS A 882 41.58 -2.74 12.25
N ARG A 883 40.42 -2.98 12.89
CA ARG A 883 40.17 -4.21 13.64
C ARG A 883 40.27 -5.47 12.77
N TYR A 884 39.73 -5.44 11.55
CA TYR A 884 39.80 -6.56 10.60
C TYR A 884 41.25 -6.85 10.14
N LEU A 885 42.04 -5.79 9.92
CA LEU A 885 43.43 -5.93 9.47
C LEU A 885 44.35 -6.46 10.58
N GLU A 886 44.13 -6.06 11.84
CA GLU A 886 44.89 -6.52 13.00
C GLU A 886 44.76 -8.03 13.27
N THR A 887 43.55 -8.59 13.10
CA THR A 887 43.24 -9.97 13.53
C THR A 887 43.47 -11.05 12.48
N SER A 888 43.73 -10.66 11.23
CA SER A 888 43.78 -11.60 10.09
C SER A 888 45.11 -11.53 9.34
N PRO A 889 46.23 -12.08 9.82
CA PRO A 889 47.39 -12.27 8.94
C PRO A 889 46.99 -13.21 7.80
N GLU A 890 47.29 -12.86 6.54
CA GLU A 890 47.07 -13.78 5.42
C GLU A 890 47.88 -15.07 5.65
N PRO A 891 47.36 -16.25 5.25
CA PRO A 891 48.24 -17.39 5.03
C PRO A 891 49.29 -16.98 4.00
N LYS A 892 50.58 -17.09 4.34
CA LYS A 892 51.67 -16.84 3.40
C LYS A 892 51.41 -17.64 2.12
N MET A 893 51.32 -16.95 0.98
CA MET A 893 51.17 -17.53 -0.35
C MET A 893 52.23 -18.59 -0.65
#